data_AF-A0A1H4PU84-F1
#
_entry.id   AF-A0A1H4PU84-F1
#
_cell.length_a   1.000
_cell.length_b   1.000
_cell.length_c   1.000
_cell.angle_alpha   90.00
_cell.angle_beta   90.00
_cell.angle_gamma   90.00
#
_symmetry.space_group_name_H-M   'P 1'
#
loop_
_entity.id
_entity.type
_entity.pdbx_description
1 polymer ?
#
loop_
_entity_poly.entity_id
_entity_poly.type
_entity_poly.pdbx_seq_one_letter_code
_entity_poly.pdbx_strand_id
1 'polypeptide(L)'
;MPADTGREDTGHGDGGPRDTGPWDGGHGTRGRAAPRTLAEELRTRPDDALAALLRARPDLLSPVPNDLTQLATRAGTRASVVRAVERLDRFALQTAEALAVAPDPCPYELLRDLLTGDEGEEAGGQGDARGAEGTDGAGAAQGPANARPAGPAAPLSPASPAGPASGADAALGGQERAAIAAELPRAVATLRDQALVWGGDDRLRLVRTARELLAPSPTSPSPTGLGPTVQEATSGMSPGRLQELLASAGLPPTHDPVTAVAALAELFQDRARMAALLDGAPAGAAAVLAKLTWGPPYGEASVASPTPPVGWLLDRGLLLPSGPRNVVLPREVALHLRHGRAHRAPEPLAPPLPPTAEHDPQAVDNTAAGQTFTALTTVEELLGQWESAGPPVLRAGGLSVRDLKRAAVALDVSEPVAAFWIELAYAAGLLASDGETDERYAPTPAYDDWLRLPAEERWARLAAAWLPATRTAGLVGGRDNRGRTLAALGPDLDRSPAPEVRRRVLELLATLPPGAAAAPDVLLNRLRWERPTSHRGVPAAAATGAAPSATSPTREDLRSRLARWAVAEAEMLGITGRGALSSHGRALLEPHPDEPPAARIDTASAHAARLLAPLLPEPLDHVLLQADLTAVAPGPLERPLAETLGILADVESKGGATVYRFTPESVRRALDAGRTADDVHTFLAAHSRTPVPQPLSYLVNDVARKHGRLRIGAASAYLRCDDDALLAEILADRRSAGLRLRRLAPTVLAAQAPPDTLLEGLRAMGYAPAAESAEGDVLVSRPEAQRTPPRTPPVPVPEGPPVADATLLGAAVRAIRAGDLAATAPHKPAVVSGAGAPPDAGSGSGAGSRPGSGARSGAAATGDRLPRTTSADTLATMQAAALTGSNVWIGYVNANGAATQRVIAPVRVEGGFVTAYDHTADEVRTYPLHRITGAAELAEDAT
;
A
#
# COMPACT_ATOMS: atom_id res chain seq x y z
N MET A 1 -69.28 -17.24 20.75
CA MET A 1 -69.78 -17.57 19.39
C MET A 1 -68.93 -16.80 18.38
N PRO A 2 -68.65 -17.39 17.20
CA PRO A 2 -67.31 -17.41 16.56
C PRO A 2 -67.18 -16.35 15.43
N ALA A 3 -66.15 -16.26 14.56
CA ALA A 3 -65.05 -17.17 14.15
C ALA A 3 -63.93 -16.32 13.46
N ASP A 4 -62.70 -16.77 13.12
CA ASP A 4 -61.85 -17.93 13.51
C ASP A 4 -60.40 -17.65 13.03
N THR A 5 -59.36 -18.26 13.63
CA THR A 5 -57.97 -18.30 13.09
C THR A 5 -57.18 -19.52 13.57
N GLY A 6 -56.68 -20.33 12.61
CA GLY A 6 -55.96 -21.57 12.88
C GLY A 6 -54.44 -21.42 13.03
N ARG A 7 -53.96 -21.67 14.24
CA ARG A 7 -52.86 -22.60 14.59
C ARG A 7 -51.71 -22.78 13.57
N GLU A 8 -50.57 -22.14 13.84
CA GLU A 8 -49.25 -22.61 13.42
C GLU A 8 -48.67 -23.54 14.50
N ASP A 9 -47.99 -24.62 14.11
CA ASP A 9 -47.14 -25.39 15.04
C ASP A 9 -45.98 -26.11 14.32
N THR A 10 -44.79 -25.90 14.89
CA THR A 10 -43.50 -26.63 14.85
C THR A 10 -43.01 -27.43 13.62
N GLY A 11 -41.73 -27.18 13.28
CA GLY A 11 -40.89 -28.07 12.46
C GLY A 11 -39.40 -27.68 12.53
N HIS A 12 -38.63 -28.25 13.46
CA HIS A 12 -37.17 -28.11 13.52
C HIS A 12 -36.51 -28.83 12.33
N GLY A 13 -35.47 -28.23 11.73
CA GLY A 13 -34.73 -28.81 10.61
C GLY A 13 -33.29 -28.32 10.58
N ASP A 14 -32.37 -29.19 11.00
CA ASP A 14 -30.91 -29.01 10.94
C ASP A 14 -30.40 -28.99 9.48
N GLY A 15 -29.28 -28.30 9.22
CA GLY A 15 -28.75 -28.10 7.88
C GLY A 15 -27.55 -27.16 7.80
N GLY A 16 -26.34 -27.71 7.94
CA GLY A 16 -25.07 -26.97 7.88
C GLY A 16 -24.72 -26.36 6.51
N PRO A 17 -23.58 -25.65 6.42
CA PRO A 17 -23.16 -24.95 5.21
C PRO A 17 -22.92 -25.93 4.05
N ARG A 18 -23.45 -25.61 2.87
CA ARG A 18 -23.34 -26.46 1.68
C ARG A 18 -21.97 -26.31 1.02
N ASP A 19 -21.35 -27.45 0.72
CA ASP A 19 -20.11 -27.56 -0.03
C ASP A 19 -20.14 -26.80 -1.36
N THR A 20 -19.04 -26.12 -1.66
CA THR A 20 -18.74 -25.57 -2.99
C THR A 20 -18.14 -26.68 -3.86
N GLY A 21 -19.00 -27.41 -4.57
CA GLY A 21 -18.57 -28.41 -5.55
C GLY A 21 -17.83 -27.82 -6.76
N PRO A 22 -16.90 -28.56 -7.37
CA PRO A 22 -16.14 -28.10 -8.54
C PRO A 22 -17.00 -28.04 -9.79
N TRP A 23 -16.47 -27.39 -10.83
CA TRP A 23 -17.08 -27.23 -12.16
C TRP A 23 -17.37 -28.57 -12.82
N ASP A 24 -18.59 -29.09 -12.64
CA ASP A 24 -18.96 -30.38 -13.22
C ASP A 24 -19.26 -30.27 -14.71
N GLY A 25 -18.38 -30.88 -15.51
CA GLY A 25 -18.36 -30.77 -16.96
C GLY A 25 -19.18 -31.87 -17.63
N GLY A 26 -20.47 -31.63 -17.86
CA GLY A 26 -21.15 -32.30 -18.96
C GLY A 26 -22.65 -32.56 -18.83
N HIS A 27 -23.48 -31.68 -19.40
CA HIS A 27 -24.66 -32.10 -20.15
C HIS A 27 -24.89 -31.19 -21.37
N GLY A 28 -25.18 -31.81 -22.51
CA GLY A 28 -24.97 -31.24 -23.85
C GLY A 28 -25.70 -29.92 -24.15
N THR A 29 -24.92 -28.89 -24.44
CA THR A 29 -25.36 -27.70 -25.20
C THR A 29 -24.73 -27.72 -26.59
N ARG A 30 -25.54 -27.40 -27.62
CA ARG A 30 -25.07 -27.28 -29.01
C ARG A 30 -23.99 -26.20 -29.09
N GLY A 31 -22.90 -26.48 -29.80
CA GLY A 31 -21.62 -25.77 -29.68
C GLY A 31 -21.71 -24.24 -29.71
N ARG A 32 -21.62 -23.62 -28.52
CA ARG A 32 -21.33 -22.20 -28.37
C ARG A 32 -19.82 -22.05 -28.62
N ALA A 33 -19.45 -21.32 -29.67
CA ALA A 33 -18.03 -21.19 -30.05
C ALA A 33 -17.22 -20.57 -28.90
N ALA A 34 -16.06 -21.17 -28.58
CA ALA A 34 -15.18 -20.67 -27.54
C ALA A 34 -14.76 -19.21 -27.82
N PRO A 35 -14.75 -18.32 -26.80
CA PRO A 35 -14.60 -16.88 -26.98
C PRO A 35 -13.32 -16.54 -27.75
N ARG A 36 -13.44 -15.57 -28.66
CA ARG A 36 -12.36 -15.09 -29.55
C ARG A 36 -11.74 -13.78 -29.07
N THR A 37 -12.37 -13.12 -28.10
CA THR A 37 -11.90 -11.88 -27.50
C THR A 37 -12.16 -11.88 -25.99
N LEU A 38 -11.43 -11.05 -25.24
CA LEU A 38 -11.69 -10.83 -23.81
C LEU A 38 -13.13 -10.31 -23.57
N ALA A 39 -13.65 -9.45 -24.46
CA ALA A 39 -15.02 -8.93 -24.33
C ALA A 39 -16.09 -10.04 -24.46
N GLU A 40 -15.89 -11.01 -25.36
CA GLU A 40 -16.76 -12.20 -25.44
C GLU A 40 -16.67 -13.09 -24.20
N GLU A 41 -15.49 -13.22 -23.59
CA GLU A 41 -15.33 -13.97 -22.34
C GLU A 41 -16.03 -13.26 -21.16
N LEU A 42 -15.81 -11.95 -20.99
CA LEU A 42 -16.48 -11.15 -19.96
C LEU A 42 -18.02 -11.19 -20.09
N ARG A 43 -18.57 -11.26 -21.31
CA ARG A 43 -20.01 -11.47 -21.55
C ARG A 43 -20.54 -12.77 -20.95
N THR A 44 -19.73 -13.83 -20.95
CA THR A 44 -20.13 -15.16 -20.43
C THR A 44 -20.04 -15.30 -18.91
N ARG A 45 -19.35 -14.38 -18.22
CA ARG A 45 -19.27 -14.39 -16.75
C ARG A 45 -20.64 -14.07 -16.11
N PRO A 46 -20.95 -14.59 -14.91
CA PRO A 46 -22.08 -14.12 -14.11
C PRO A 46 -21.80 -12.72 -13.52
N ASP A 47 -22.86 -12.03 -13.09
CA ASP A 47 -22.76 -10.65 -12.58
C ASP A 47 -21.94 -10.55 -11.28
N ASP A 48 -21.98 -11.57 -10.42
CA ASP A 48 -21.14 -11.63 -9.22
C ASP A 48 -19.64 -11.70 -9.57
N ALA A 49 -19.27 -12.38 -10.66
CA ALA A 49 -17.88 -12.44 -11.14
C ALA A 49 -17.44 -11.12 -11.80
N LEU A 50 -18.36 -10.37 -12.42
CA LEU A 50 -18.09 -9.01 -12.87
C LEU A 50 -17.93 -8.05 -11.67
N ALA A 51 -18.77 -8.17 -10.65
CA ALA A 51 -18.63 -7.40 -9.40
C ALA A 51 -17.32 -7.75 -8.66
N ALA A 52 -16.90 -9.02 -8.67
CA ALA A 52 -15.61 -9.46 -8.14
C ALA A 52 -14.43 -8.87 -8.92
N LEU A 53 -14.46 -8.88 -10.26
CA LEU A 53 -13.45 -8.23 -11.12
C LEU A 53 -13.34 -6.72 -10.82
N LEU A 54 -14.47 -6.02 -10.72
CA LEU A 54 -14.52 -4.58 -10.44
C LEU A 54 -14.04 -4.24 -9.01
N ARG A 55 -14.28 -5.13 -8.04
CA ARG A 55 -13.73 -5.04 -6.68
C ARG A 55 -12.21 -5.30 -6.65
N ALA A 56 -11.73 -6.29 -7.40
CA ALA A 56 -10.31 -6.62 -7.52
C ALA A 56 -9.52 -5.55 -8.31
N ARG A 57 -10.19 -4.84 -9.23
CA ARG A 57 -9.62 -3.77 -10.08
C ARG A 57 -10.49 -2.50 -10.05
N PRO A 58 -10.50 -1.73 -8.93
CA PRO A 58 -11.31 -0.51 -8.81
C PRO A 58 -10.95 0.59 -9.82
N ASP A 59 -9.76 0.53 -10.42
CA ASP A 59 -9.34 1.42 -11.50
C ASP A 59 -10.19 1.28 -12.78
N LEU A 60 -10.93 0.18 -12.94
CA LEU A 60 -11.87 0.00 -14.06
C LEU A 60 -13.16 0.82 -13.91
N LEU A 61 -13.53 1.21 -12.68
CA LEU A 61 -14.81 1.85 -12.32
C LEU A 61 -14.85 3.37 -12.48
N SER A 62 -13.73 4.04 -12.77
CA SER A 62 -13.67 5.51 -12.78
C SER A 62 -13.27 6.09 -14.15
N PRO A 63 -14.20 6.70 -14.92
CA PRO A 63 -15.67 6.68 -14.73
C PRO A 63 -16.25 5.28 -14.93
N VAL A 64 -17.54 5.01 -14.68
CA VAL A 64 -18.10 3.67 -14.95
C VAL A 64 -17.97 3.33 -16.45
N PRO A 65 -17.62 2.08 -16.84
CA PRO A 65 -17.64 1.68 -18.24
C PRO A 65 -19.07 1.61 -18.80
N ASN A 66 -19.24 1.95 -20.08
CA ASN A 66 -20.56 1.90 -20.72
C ASN A 66 -20.98 0.47 -21.08
N ASP A 67 -20.03 -0.39 -21.45
CA ASP A 67 -20.27 -1.73 -21.99
C ASP A 67 -19.08 -2.68 -21.72
N LEU A 68 -19.25 -3.97 -22.01
CA LEU A 68 -18.22 -4.99 -21.73
C LEU A 68 -17.02 -4.93 -22.69
N THR A 69 -17.17 -4.32 -23.88
CA THR A 69 -16.05 -4.04 -24.79
C THR A 69 -15.17 -2.93 -24.23
N GLN A 70 -15.76 -1.87 -23.67
CA GLN A 70 -15.04 -0.81 -22.98
C GLN A 70 -14.37 -1.33 -21.70
N LEU A 71 -15.06 -2.17 -20.91
CA LEU A 71 -14.48 -2.84 -19.75
C LEU A 71 -13.24 -3.67 -20.13
N ALA A 72 -13.35 -4.54 -21.15
CA ALA A 72 -12.23 -5.34 -21.66
C ALA A 72 -11.07 -4.46 -22.16
N THR A 73 -11.38 -3.37 -22.87
CA THR A 73 -10.37 -2.42 -23.38
C THR A 73 -9.60 -1.76 -22.24
N ARG A 74 -10.30 -1.32 -21.19
CA ARG A 74 -9.68 -0.72 -19.98
C ARG A 74 -8.86 -1.73 -19.20
N ALA A 75 -9.40 -2.94 -19.00
CA ALA A 75 -8.70 -4.06 -18.35
C ALA A 75 -7.39 -4.43 -19.05
N GLY A 76 -7.31 -4.23 -20.38
CA GLY A 76 -6.10 -4.39 -21.18
C GLY A 76 -5.15 -3.18 -21.23
N THR A 77 -5.45 -2.05 -20.59
CA THR A 77 -4.53 -0.89 -20.61
C THR A 77 -3.27 -1.15 -19.78
N ARG A 78 -2.14 -0.55 -20.18
CA ARG A 78 -0.85 -0.74 -19.47
C ARG A 78 -0.91 -0.33 -18.00
N ALA A 79 -1.63 0.75 -17.67
CA ALA A 79 -1.79 1.20 -16.29
C ALA A 79 -2.59 0.19 -15.44
N SER A 80 -3.75 -0.25 -15.92
CA SER A 80 -4.58 -1.24 -15.23
C SER A 80 -3.91 -2.61 -15.12
N VAL A 81 -3.13 -3.03 -16.14
CA VAL A 81 -2.42 -4.32 -16.10
C VAL A 81 -1.25 -4.29 -15.12
N VAL A 82 -0.47 -3.20 -15.05
CA VAL A 82 0.61 -3.06 -14.04
C VAL A 82 0.03 -3.17 -12.63
N ARG A 83 -1.06 -2.45 -12.32
CA ARG A 83 -1.73 -2.51 -11.01
C ARG A 83 -2.24 -3.91 -10.65
N ALA A 84 -2.74 -4.66 -11.63
CA ALA A 84 -3.21 -6.03 -11.44
C ALA A 84 -2.03 -6.99 -11.17
N VAL A 85 -0.96 -6.90 -11.97
CA VAL A 85 0.26 -7.71 -11.80
C VAL A 85 0.94 -7.44 -10.45
N GLU A 86 0.97 -6.19 -9.97
CA GLU A 86 1.47 -5.82 -8.64
C GLU A 86 0.64 -6.36 -7.46
N ARG A 87 -0.56 -6.92 -7.74
CA ARG A 87 -1.46 -7.55 -6.76
C ARG A 87 -1.50 -9.08 -6.86
N LEU A 88 -0.73 -9.70 -7.75
CA LEU A 88 -0.59 -11.16 -7.80
C LEU A 88 0.29 -11.65 -6.65
N ASP A 89 0.02 -12.84 -6.14
CA ASP A 89 1.00 -13.59 -5.35
C ASP A 89 2.15 -14.09 -6.24
N ARG A 90 3.23 -14.57 -5.60
CA ARG A 90 4.44 -15.03 -6.27
C ARG A 90 4.18 -16.14 -7.27
N PHE A 91 3.31 -17.08 -6.96
CA PHE A 91 3.03 -18.19 -7.86
C PHE A 91 2.15 -17.75 -9.03
N ALA A 92 1.10 -16.97 -8.78
CA ALA A 92 0.28 -16.39 -9.84
C ALA A 92 1.09 -15.48 -10.79
N LEU A 93 2.07 -14.73 -10.26
CA LEU A 93 3.04 -13.99 -11.06
C LEU A 93 3.93 -14.94 -11.89
N GLN A 94 4.51 -15.98 -11.27
CA GLN A 94 5.34 -16.97 -11.98
C GLN A 94 4.55 -17.69 -13.09
N THR A 95 3.26 -18.00 -12.86
CA THR A 95 2.33 -18.56 -13.84
C THR A 95 2.09 -17.58 -14.99
N ALA A 96 1.88 -16.29 -14.72
CA ALA A 96 1.72 -15.27 -15.75
C ALA A 96 3.03 -15.06 -16.57
N GLU A 97 4.19 -15.12 -15.91
CA GLU A 97 5.50 -15.04 -16.54
C GLU A 97 5.77 -16.27 -17.43
N ALA A 98 5.39 -17.48 -16.99
CA ALA A 98 5.43 -18.70 -17.79
C ALA A 98 4.50 -18.62 -19.02
N LEU A 99 3.25 -18.15 -18.84
CA LEU A 99 2.32 -17.88 -19.94
C LEU A 99 2.87 -16.83 -20.93
N ALA A 100 3.62 -15.83 -20.46
CA ALA A 100 4.18 -14.79 -21.32
C ALA A 100 5.30 -15.30 -22.25
N VAL A 101 6.02 -16.34 -21.84
CA VAL A 101 7.07 -17.00 -22.65
C VAL A 101 6.55 -18.20 -23.46
N ALA A 102 5.40 -18.76 -23.08
CA ALA A 102 4.70 -19.83 -23.79
C ALA A 102 4.08 -19.38 -25.14
N PRO A 103 3.76 -20.32 -26.06
CA PRO A 103 2.94 -20.06 -27.25
C PRO A 103 1.61 -19.37 -26.95
N ASP A 104 0.98 -18.76 -27.96
CA ASP A 104 -0.33 -18.11 -27.85
C ASP A 104 -1.31 -18.66 -28.90
N PRO A 105 -2.31 -19.48 -28.52
CA PRO A 105 -2.70 -19.83 -27.16
C PRO A 105 -1.79 -20.91 -26.54
N CYS A 106 -1.81 -21.00 -25.21
CA CYS A 106 -1.08 -22.01 -24.44
C CYS A 106 -2.07 -23.07 -23.89
N PRO A 107 -1.88 -24.37 -24.17
CA PRO A 107 -2.60 -25.43 -23.47
C PRO A 107 -2.21 -25.50 -21.99
N TYR A 108 -3.15 -25.86 -21.11
CA TYR A 108 -2.91 -25.99 -19.66
C TYR A 108 -1.77 -26.95 -19.32
N GLU A 109 -1.69 -28.11 -20.00
CA GLU A 109 -0.61 -29.07 -19.78
C GLU A 109 0.78 -28.48 -20.10
N LEU A 110 0.91 -27.72 -21.18
CA LEU A 110 2.17 -27.05 -21.52
C LEU A 110 2.55 -26.00 -20.46
N LEU A 111 1.57 -25.31 -19.87
CA LEU A 111 1.81 -24.41 -18.74
C LEU A 111 2.24 -25.17 -17.48
N ARG A 112 1.66 -26.34 -17.21
CA ARG A 112 2.06 -27.22 -16.11
C ARG A 112 3.50 -27.68 -16.29
N ASP A 113 3.86 -28.16 -17.48
CA ASP A 113 5.21 -28.63 -17.82
C ASP A 113 6.24 -27.48 -17.76
N LEU A 114 5.89 -26.26 -18.19
CA LEU A 114 6.75 -25.07 -18.03
C LEU A 114 7.04 -24.70 -16.57
N LEU A 115 6.23 -25.16 -15.62
CA LEU A 115 6.42 -24.93 -14.18
C LEU A 115 7.05 -26.14 -13.47
N THR A 116 6.61 -27.37 -13.75
CA THR A 116 7.14 -28.60 -13.12
C THR A 116 8.44 -29.10 -13.76
N GLY A 117 8.72 -28.68 -15.00
CA GLY A 117 9.69 -29.34 -15.87
C GLY A 117 9.17 -30.67 -16.38
N ASP A 118 9.80 -31.16 -17.45
CA ASP A 118 9.44 -32.43 -18.07
C ASP A 118 9.52 -33.57 -17.03
N GLU A 119 8.53 -34.47 -17.03
CA GLU A 119 8.72 -35.80 -16.46
C GLU A 119 9.65 -36.57 -17.40
N GLY A 120 10.94 -36.60 -17.04
CA GLY A 120 11.83 -37.59 -17.62
C GLY A 120 11.32 -38.96 -17.21
N GLU A 121 11.23 -39.89 -18.15
CA GLU A 121 11.02 -41.30 -17.85
C GLU A 121 12.07 -41.70 -16.79
N GLU A 122 11.61 -41.98 -15.56
CA GLU A 122 12.42 -42.71 -14.61
C GLU A 122 12.76 -44.03 -15.28
N ALA A 123 14.04 -44.23 -15.59
CA ALA A 123 14.51 -45.41 -16.31
C ALA A 123 13.98 -46.66 -15.59
N GLY A 124 13.10 -47.41 -16.28
CA GLY A 124 12.24 -48.41 -15.67
C GLY A 124 13.00 -49.51 -14.95
N GLY A 125 13.29 -49.28 -13.67
CA GLY A 125 13.86 -50.23 -12.72
C GLY A 125 12.83 -51.25 -12.25
N GLN A 126 12.04 -51.79 -13.18
CA GLN A 126 11.15 -52.91 -12.92
C GLN A 126 12.04 -54.14 -12.69
N GLY A 127 12.43 -54.36 -11.43
CA GLY A 127 13.25 -55.50 -11.02
C GLY A 127 12.53 -56.81 -11.32
N ASP A 128 12.91 -57.43 -12.44
CA ASP A 128 12.30 -58.65 -12.93
C ASP A 128 12.64 -59.81 -11.96
N ALA A 129 11.63 -60.27 -11.22
CA ALA A 129 11.77 -61.27 -10.17
C ALA A 129 10.67 -62.33 -10.27
N ARG A 130 10.73 -63.16 -11.31
CA ARG A 130 9.97 -64.42 -11.40
C ARG A 130 10.84 -65.58 -11.84
N GLY A 131 10.89 -66.61 -10.99
CA GLY A 131 11.01 -68.00 -11.43
C GLY A 131 12.43 -68.59 -11.53
N ALA A 132 12.92 -69.12 -10.41
CA ALA A 132 13.74 -70.33 -10.41
C ALA A 132 13.30 -71.20 -9.23
N GLU A 133 12.94 -72.45 -9.50
CA GLU A 133 12.34 -73.37 -8.52
C GLU A 133 13.38 -74.16 -7.72
N GLY A 134 13.04 -74.46 -6.46
CA GLY A 134 13.24 -75.75 -5.80
C GLY A 134 14.67 -76.31 -5.59
N THR A 135 15.06 -76.49 -4.33
CA THR A 135 15.34 -77.83 -3.78
C THR A 135 15.40 -77.83 -2.24
N ASP A 136 15.06 -78.99 -1.68
CA ASP A 136 14.81 -79.32 -0.28
C ASP A 136 15.91 -79.00 0.75
N GLY A 137 15.52 -78.90 2.03
CA GLY A 137 16.46 -78.89 3.16
C GLY A 137 15.81 -78.64 4.52
N ALA A 138 15.34 -79.71 5.19
CA ALA A 138 14.76 -79.61 6.54
C ALA A 138 15.84 -79.52 7.64
N GLY A 139 15.57 -78.77 8.73
CA GLY A 139 16.42 -78.75 9.93
C GLY A 139 15.85 -77.86 11.05
N ALA A 140 15.61 -78.43 12.23
CA ALA A 140 14.97 -77.76 13.36
C ALA A 140 15.88 -77.66 14.60
N ALA A 141 15.83 -76.52 15.32
CA ALA A 141 16.15 -76.33 16.75
C ALA A 141 15.75 -74.88 17.14
N GLN A 142 14.84 -74.58 18.07
CA GLN A 142 14.81 -74.79 19.53
C GLN A 142 15.67 -73.83 20.41
N GLY A 143 15.29 -72.54 20.42
CA GLY A 143 15.22 -71.64 21.61
C GLY A 143 16.49 -71.31 22.42
N PRO A 144 16.36 -70.60 23.58
CA PRO A 144 15.17 -69.91 24.08
C PRO A 144 15.39 -68.42 24.50
N ALA A 145 14.30 -67.82 24.96
CA ALA A 145 14.12 -66.46 25.47
C ALA A 145 15.19 -65.88 26.42
N ASN A 146 15.26 -64.54 26.43
CA ASN A 146 15.35 -63.80 27.69
C ASN A 146 14.58 -62.46 27.61
N ALA A 147 13.78 -62.14 28.62
CA ALA A 147 12.92 -60.95 28.65
C ALA A 147 12.82 -60.40 30.07
N ARG A 148 13.01 -59.09 30.27
CA ARG A 148 12.50 -58.24 31.39
C ARG A 148 12.95 -56.76 31.22
N PRO A 149 12.34 -55.76 31.91
CA PRO A 149 11.54 -54.77 31.17
C PRO A 149 11.72 -53.29 31.62
N ALA A 150 10.86 -52.42 31.06
CA ALA A 150 10.38 -51.12 31.58
C ALA A 150 11.27 -49.87 31.47
N GLY A 151 10.66 -48.78 31.00
CA GLY A 151 11.20 -47.40 30.96
C GLY A 151 10.49 -46.55 29.90
N PRO A 152 9.98 -45.33 30.20
CA PRO A 152 9.08 -44.59 29.30
C PRO A 152 9.80 -43.87 28.16
N ALA A 153 9.03 -43.54 27.11
CA ALA A 153 9.52 -42.83 25.93
C ALA A 153 9.96 -41.40 26.26
N ALA A 154 11.18 -41.04 25.83
CA ALA A 154 11.64 -39.66 25.76
C ALA A 154 11.12 -38.98 24.47
N PRO A 155 10.85 -37.67 24.47
CA PRO A 155 10.29 -36.97 23.32
C PRO A 155 11.28 -36.89 22.16
N LEU A 156 10.74 -36.99 20.94
CA LEU A 156 11.47 -36.77 19.69
C LEU A 156 12.05 -35.34 19.67
N SER A 157 13.38 -35.22 19.54
CA SER A 157 14.00 -33.93 19.28
C SER A 157 13.58 -33.41 17.90
N PRO A 158 13.22 -32.12 17.75
CA PRO A 158 12.87 -31.56 16.45
C PRO A 158 14.08 -31.58 15.52
N ALA A 159 13.83 -31.93 14.25
CA ALA A 159 14.87 -31.96 13.23
C ALA A 159 15.54 -30.58 13.11
N SER A 160 16.87 -30.53 13.18
CA SER A 160 17.63 -29.30 12.95
C SER A 160 17.36 -28.77 11.54
N PRO A 161 17.25 -27.45 11.35
CA PRO A 161 17.02 -26.88 10.03
C PRO A 161 18.18 -27.23 9.10
N ALA A 162 17.86 -27.75 7.93
CA ALA A 162 18.86 -28.09 6.93
C ALA A 162 19.66 -26.84 6.54
N GLY A 163 20.99 -26.91 6.70
CA GLY A 163 21.89 -25.89 6.18
C GLY A 163 21.79 -25.78 4.64
N PRO A 164 22.24 -24.68 4.04
CA PRO A 164 22.07 -24.42 2.61
C PRO A 164 22.78 -25.50 1.79
N ALA A 165 21.99 -26.37 1.15
CA ALA A 165 22.50 -27.46 0.34
C ALA A 165 23.21 -26.91 -0.91
N SER A 166 24.53 -27.06 -0.96
CA SER A 166 25.34 -26.76 -2.14
C SER A 166 25.14 -27.84 -3.21
N GLY A 167 24.07 -27.70 -4.01
CA GLY A 167 23.68 -28.65 -5.06
C GLY A 167 22.78 -28.00 -6.12
N ALA A 168 23.26 -26.92 -6.75
CA ALA A 168 22.42 -25.91 -7.38
C ALA A 168 21.86 -26.27 -8.79
N ASP A 169 21.85 -27.55 -9.18
CA ASP A 169 21.35 -28.01 -10.49
C ASP A 169 20.51 -29.30 -10.40
N ALA A 170 19.93 -29.56 -9.23
CA ALA A 170 19.04 -30.69 -9.02
C ALA A 170 17.70 -30.54 -9.78
N ALA A 171 17.13 -31.69 -10.17
CA ALA A 171 15.75 -31.77 -10.64
C ALA A 171 14.76 -31.46 -9.50
N LEU A 172 13.59 -30.88 -9.82
CA LEU A 172 12.53 -30.66 -8.84
C LEU A 172 12.06 -32.00 -8.27
N GLY A 173 11.97 -32.09 -6.94
CA GLY A 173 11.51 -33.28 -6.24
C GLY A 173 10.03 -33.56 -6.51
N GLY A 174 9.62 -34.83 -6.43
CA GLY A 174 8.23 -35.23 -6.71
C GLY A 174 7.19 -34.48 -5.87
N GLN A 175 7.51 -34.18 -4.60
CA GLN A 175 6.65 -33.38 -3.72
C GLN A 175 6.51 -31.91 -4.19
N GLU A 176 7.56 -31.32 -4.76
CA GLU A 176 7.52 -29.95 -5.31
C GLU A 176 6.67 -29.92 -6.58
N ARG A 177 6.85 -30.89 -7.48
CA ARG A 177 6.01 -31.06 -8.68
C ARG A 177 4.53 -31.23 -8.32
N ALA A 178 4.23 -32.06 -7.32
CA ALA A 178 2.87 -32.26 -6.83
C ALA A 178 2.25 -30.98 -6.25
N ALA A 179 3.01 -30.20 -5.48
CA ALA A 179 2.56 -28.90 -4.95
C ALA A 179 2.30 -27.88 -6.07
N ILE A 180 3.15 -27.82 -7.09
CA ILE A 180 2.95 -26.98 -8.29
C ILE A 180 1.66 -27.38 -9.02
N ALA A 181 1.45 -28.68 -9.26
CA ALA A 181 0.27 -29.19 -9.95
C ALA A 181 -1.03 -28.93 -9.16
N ALA A 182 -1.01 -29.06 -7.83
CA ALA A 182 -2.15 -28.79 -6.97
C ALA A 182 -2.53 -27.29 -6.91
N GLU A 183 -1.55 -26.38 -6.93
CA GLU A 183 -1.79 -24.93 -6.83
C GLU A 183 -2.05 -24.24 -8.18
N LEU A 184 -1.66 -24.85 -9.30
CA LEU A 184 -1.80 -24.25 -10.62
C LEU A 184 -3.25 -23.86 -10.99
N PRO A 185 -4.31 -24.65 -10.68
CA PRO A 185 -5.69 -24.24 -10.90
C PRO A 185 -6.04 -22.91 -10.20
N ARG A 186 -5.60 -22.72 -8.94
CA ARG A 186 -5.84 -21.50 -8.15
C ARG A 186 -5.09 -20.30 -8.71
N ALA A 187 -3.85 -20.49 -9.18
CA ALA A 187 -3.11 -19.44 -9.88
C ALA A 187 -3.80 -19.01 -11.19
N VAL A 188 -4.21 -19.96 -12.03
CA VAL A 188 -4.93 -19.68 -13.28
C VAL A 188 -6.29 -19.03 -13.03
N ALA A 189 -7.03 -19.46 -12.00
CA ALA A 189 -8.27 -18.82 -11.56
C ALA A 189 -8.02 -17.35 -11.16
N THR A 190 -7.00 -17.08 -10.33
CA THR A 190 -6.63 -15.71 -9.93
C THR A 190 -6.33 -14.81 -11.14
N LEU A 191 -5.65 -15.33 -12.17
CA LEU A 191 -5.38 -14.60 -13.42
C LEU A 191 -6.64 -14.38 -14.27
N ARG A 192 -7.58 -15.33 -14.27
CA ARG A 192 -8.90 -15.18 -14.89
C ARG A 192 -9.75 -14.14 -14.16
N ASP A 193 -9.83 -14.19 -12.83
CA ASP A 193 -10.62 -13.29 -12.00
C ASP A 193 -10.18 -11.82 -12.16
N GLN A 194 -8.87 -11.58 -12.29
CA GLN A 194 -8.34 -10.25 -12.60
C GLN A 194 -8.42 -9.86 -14.10
N ALA A 195 -9.00 -10.70 -14.96
CA ALA A 195 -9.06 -10.50 -16.41
C ALA A 195 -7.67 -10.27 -17.06
N LEU A 196 -6.66 -10.98 -16.56
CA LEU A 196 -5.31 -11.04 -17.13
C LEU A 196 -5.17 -12.24 -18.09
N VAL A 197 -5.91 -13.31 -17.86
CA VAL A 197 -5.99 -14.51 -18.72
C VAL A 197 -7.44 -14.78 -19.11
N TRP A 198 -7.66 -15.24 -20.34
CA TRP A 198 -8.97 -15.63 -20.88
C TRP A 198 -8.84 -16.86 -21.79
N GLY A 199 -9.98 -17.48 -22.13
CA GLY A 199 -10.03 -18.74 -22.88
C GLY A 199 -10.13 -19.98 -21.98
N GLY A 200 -10.52 -21.11 -22.57
CA GLY A 200 -10.57 -22.43 -21.91
C GLY A 200 -9.18 -23.01 -21.67
N ASP A 201 -9.12 -24.13 -20.94
CA ASP A 201 -7.85 -24.77 -20.55
C ASP A 201 -7.09 -25.38 -21.74
N ASP A 202 -7.78 -25.63 -22.87
CA ASP A 202 -7.17 -25.97 -24.16
C ASP A 202 -6.42 -24.80 -24.80
N ARG A 203 -6.69 -23.56 -24.37
CA ARG A 203 -6.31 -22.33 -25.08
C ARG A 203 -6.20 -21.10 -24.19
N LEU A 204 -5.40 -21.19 -23.11
CA LEU A 204 -5.11 -20.06 -22.24
C LEU A 204 -4.45 -18.92 -23.04
N ARG A 205 -5.00 -17.71 -22.93
CA ARG A 205 -4.47 -16.51 -23.57
C ARG A 205 -4.22 -15.43 -22.53
N LEU A 206 -2.95 -15.08 -22.36
CA LEU A 206 -2.54 -13.91 -21.59
C LEU A 206 -2.92 -12.64 -22.37
N VAL A 207 -3.51 -11.65 -21.70
CA VAL A 207 -3.84 -10.36 -22.32
C VAL A 207 -2.56 -9.74 -22.91
N ARG A 208 -2.64 -9.28 -24.17
CA ARG A 208 -1.50 -8.80 -24.95
C ARG A 208 -0.57 -7.87 -24.18
N THR A 209 -1.13 -6.88 -23.47
CA THR A 209 -0.36 -5.91 -22.68
C THR A 209 0.36 -6.54 -21.49
N ALA A 210 -0.19 -7.60 -20.89
CA ALA A 210 0.47 -8.37 -19.84
C ALA A 210 1.62 -9.22 -20.42
N ARG A 211 1.40 -9.84 -21.60
CA ARG A 211 2.48 -10.50 -22.36
C ARG A 211 3.61 -9.52 -22.69
N GLU A 212 3.31 -8.35 -23.23
CA GLU A 212 4.28 -7.28 -23.53
C GLU A 212 4.97 -6.68 -22.27
N LEU A 213 4.43 -6.90 -21.06
CA LEU A 213 5.01 -6.45 -19.79
C LEU A 213 5.92 -7.50 -19.13
N LEU A 214 5.66 -8.80 -19.35
CA LEU A 214 6.33 -9.92 -18.68
C LEU A 214 7.30 -10.70 -19.59
N ALA A 215 7.06 -10.67 -20.90
CA ALA A 215 7.93 -11.30 -21.90
C ALA A 215 9.29 -10.59 -21.98
N PRO A 216 10.38 -11.33 -22.31
CA PRO A 216 11.70 -10.74 -22.46
C PRO A 216 11.76 -9.72 -23.59
N SER A 217 12.54 -8.66 -23.38
CA SER A 217 12.91 -7.71 -24.44
C SER A 217 14.37 -7.28 -24.29
N PRO A 218 15.03 -6.77 -25.35
CA PRO A 218 16.42 -6.30 -25.25
C PRO A 218 16.65 -5.18 -24.24
N THR A 219 15.59 -4.43 -23.87
CA THR A 219 15.64 -3.32 -22.91
C THR A 219 15.07 -3.67 -21.53
N SER A 220 14.45 -4.84 -21.37
CA SER A 220 13.96 -5.37 -20.08
C SER A 220 14.15 -6.90 -20.06
N PRO A 221 15.15 -7.44 -19.34
CA PRO A 221 15.29 -8.89 -19.19
C PRO A 221 14.06 -9.48 -18.50
N SER A 222 13.57 -10.64 -18.97
CA SER A 222 12.42 -11.30 -18.34
C SER A 222 12.78 -11.78 -16.93
N PRO A 223 11.83 -11.75 -15.97
CA PRO A 223 11.99 -12.39 -14.66
C PRO A 223 12.35 -13.88 -14.73
N THR A 224 11.97 -14.58 -15.82
CA THR A 224 12.36 -15.97 -16.11
C THR A 224 13.84 -16.13 -16.52
N GLY A 225 14.52 -15.04 -16.89
CA GLY A 225 15.84 -15.07 -17.54
C GLY A 225 15.85 -15.69 -18.95
N LEU A 226 14.69 -16.01 -19.54
CA LEU A 226 14.62 -16.55 -20.90
C LEU A 226 14.86 -15.46 -21.96
N GLY A 227 15.41 -15.88 -23.09
CA GLY A 227 15.66 -15.02 -24.25
C GLY A 227 14.46 -14.83 -25.20
N PRO A 228 14.68 -14.09 -26.30
CA PRO A 228 13.83 -14.14 -27.48
C PRO A 228 13.72 -15.56 -28.04
N THR A 229 12.64 -15.87 -28.76
CA THR A 229 12.53 -17.11 -29.54
C THR A 229 13.57 -17.16 -30.67
N VAL A 230 13.83 -18.34 -31.24
CA VAL A 230 14.63 -18.46 -32.48
C VAL A 230 14.08 -17.54 -33.58
N GLN A 231 12.75 -17.44 -33.71
CA GLN A 231 12.10 -16.58 -34.69
C GLN A 231 12.35 -15.08 -34.45
N GLU A 232 12.30 -14.63 -33.19
CA GLU A 232 12.60 -13.25 -32.82
C GLU A 232 14.10 -12.93 -33.03
N ALA A 233 14.99 -13.85 -32.66
CA ALA A 233 16.44 -13.69 -32.74
C ALA A 233 17.04 -13.87 -34.15
N THR A 234 16.33 -14.54 -35.06
CA THR A 234 16.70 -14.62 -36.50
C THR A 234 16.04 -13.54 -37.36
N SER A 235 15.22 -12.66 -36.77
CA SER A 235 14.57 -11.56 -37.47
C SER A 235 15.60 -10.63 -38.14
N GLY A 236 15.54 -10.53 -39.47
CA GLY A 236 16.49 -9.75 -40.27
C GLY A 236 17.78 -10.48 -40.67
N MET A 237 17.94 -11.76 -40.32
CA MET A 237 19.05 -12.60 -40.80
C MET A 237 18.91 -12.87 -42.31
N SER A 238 20.05 -12.99 -43.02
CA SER A 238 20.03 -13.31 -44.45
C SER A 238 19.62 -14.77 -44.69
N PRO A 239 18.87 -15.08 -45.78
CA PRO A 239 18.51 -16.46 -46.11
C PRO A 239 19.72 -17.38 -46.28
N GLY A 240 20.84 -16.84 -46.78
CA GLY A 240 22.11 -17.57 -46.90
C GLY A 240 22.66 -18.02 -45.54
N ARG A 241 22.69 -17.14 -44.52
CA ARG A 241 23.13 -17.54 -43.18
C ARG A 241 22.17 -18.56 -42.55
N LEU A 242 20.87 -18.45 -42.80
CA LEU A 242 19.92 -19.49 -42.37
C LEU A 242 20.23 -20.87 -43.00
N GLN A 243 20.67 -20.94 -44.27
CA GLN A 243 21.11 -22.20 -44.87
C GLN A 243 22.38 -22.76 -44.20
N GLU A 244 23.35 -21.90 -43.88
CA GLU A 244 24.57 -22.30 -43.16
C GLU A 244 24.23 -22.91 -41.79
N LEU A 245 23.27 -22.33 -41.06
CA LEU A 245 22.78 -22.85 -39.78
C LEU A 245 22.10 -24.22 -39.96
N LEU A 246 21.18 -24.36 -40.93
CA LEU A 246 20.52 -25.64 -41.22
C LEU A 246 21.53 -26.74 -41.54
N ALA A 247 22.47 -26.47 -42.45
CA ALA A 247 23.48 -27.45 -42.85
C ALA A 247 24.39 -27.87 -41.67
N SER A 248 24.78 -26.90 -40.83
CA SER A 248 25.64 -27.14 -39.65
C SER A 248 24.92 -27.86 -38.50
N ALA A 249 23.58 -27.73 -38.44
CA ALA A 249 22.70 -28.44 -37.53
C ALA A 249 22.19 -29.80 -38.07
N GLY A 250 22.59 -30.21 -39.28
CA GLY A 250 22.18 -31.47 -39.89
C GLY A 250 20.74 -31.50 -40.42
N LEU A 251 20.16 -30.32 -40.70
CA LEU A 251 18.80 -30.16 -41.22
C LEU A 251 18.79 -30.07 -42.76
N PRO A 252 17.69 -30.50 -43.42
CA PRO A 252 17.55 -30.36 -44.87
C PRO A 252 17.49 -28.88 -45.29
N PRO A 253 18.13 -28.49 -46.40
CA PRO A 253 18.10 -27.11 -46.89
C PRO A 253 16.71 -26.73 -47.43
N THR A 254 16.31 -25.48 -47.25
CA THR A 254 15.03 -24.95 -47.75
C THR A 254 15.17 -23.48 -48.15
N HIS A 255 14.62 -23.10 -49.30
CA HIS A 255 14.80 -21.74 -49.85
C HIS A 255 13.85 -20.71 -49.22
N ASP A 256 12.88 -21.15 -48.42
CA ASP A 256 11.99 -20.28 -47.65
C ASP A 256 12.58 -20.03 -46.23
N PRO A 257 12.87 -18.77 -45.86
CA PRO A 257 13.39 -18.44 -44.53
C PRO A 257 12.40 -18.74 -43.40
N VAL A 258 11.07 -18.74 -43.64
CA VAL A 258 10.08 -19.06 -42.60
C VAL A 258 10.16 -20.54 -42.25
N THR A 259 10.15 -21.42 -43.26
CA THR A 259 10.37 -22.86 -43.09
C THR A 259 11.75 -23.17 -42.48
N ALA A 260 12.80 -22.43 -42.84
CA ALA A 260 14.14 -22.61 -42.25
C ALA A 260 14.16 -22.33 -40.74
N VAL A 261 13.53 -21.23 -40.32
CA VAL A 261 13.40 -20.85 -38.90
C VAL A 261 12.51 -21.84 -38.14
N ALA A 262 11.42 -22.31 -38.75
CA ALA A 262 10.56 -23.34 -38.17
C ALA A 262 11.32 -24.66 -37.94
N ALA A 263 12.11 -25.13 -38.91
CA ALA A 263 12.90 -26.36 -38.78
C ALA A 263 13.97 -26.27 -37.67
N LEU A 264 14.57 -25.09 -37.45
CA LEU A 264 15.47 -24.84 -36.32
C LEU A 264 14.73 -24.84 -34.98
N ALA A 265 13.55 -24.20 -34.91
CA ALA A 265 12.74 -24.20 -33.69
C ALA A 265 12.25 -25.62 -33.34
N GLU A 266 11.80 -26.40 -34.32
CA GLU A 266 11.42 -27.82 -34.16
C GLU A 266 12.61 -28.67 -33.68
N LEU A 267 13.82 -28.47 -34.24
CA LEU A 267 15.02 -29.16 -33.78
C LEU A 267 15.34 -28.89 -32.31
N PHE A 268 15.17 -27.65 -31.85
CA PHE A 268 15.47 -27.26 -30.48
C PHE A 268 14.37 -27.65 -29.48
N GLN A 269 13.15 -27.90 -29.96
CA GLN A 269 12.03 -28.44 -29.17
C GLN A 269 12.07 -29.99 -29.10
N ASP A 270 12.59 -30.67 -30.12
CA ASP A 270 12.80 -32.13 -30.09
C ASP A 270 13.92 -32.52 -29.12
N ARG A 271 13.53 -33.07 -27.97
CA ARG A 271 14.44 -33.42 -26.88
C ARG A 271 15.51 -34.44 -27.29
N ALA A 272 15.19 -35.41 -28.14
CA ALA A 272 16.14 -36.46 -28.53
C ALA A 272 17.17 -35.93 -29.54
N ARG A 273 16.72 -35.15 -30.53
CA ARG A 273 17.59 -34.55 -31.56
C ARG A 273 18.45 -33.43 -30.98
N MET A 274 17.92 -32.64 -30.05
CA MET A 274 18.66 -31.61 -29.34
C MET A 274 19.72 -32.18 -28.40
N ALA A 275 19.41 -33.27 -27.67
CA ALA A 275 20.41 -33.98 -26.87
C ALA A 275 21.57 -34.50 -27.75
N ALA A 276 21.27 -35.18 -28.86
CA ALA A 276 22.29 -35.65 -29.81
C ALA A 276 23.13 -34.51 -30.43
N LEU A 277 22.57 -33.31 -30.59
CA LEU A 277 23.32 -32.12 -31.03
C LEU A 277 24.26 -31.59 -29.94
N LEU A 278 23.82 -31.62 -28.68
CA LEU A 278 24.60 -31.16 -27.52
C LEU A 278 25.68 -32.17 -27.09
N ASP A 279 25.49 -33.47 -27.31
CA ASP A 279 26.52 -34.51 -27.10
C ASP A 279 27.77 -34.28 -27.97
N GLY A 280 27.60 -33.61 -29.13
CA GLY A 280 28.68 -33.18 -30.00
C GLY A 280 29.39 -31.87 -29.57
N ALA A 281 29.00 -31.25 -28.45
CA ALA A 281 29.52 -29.95 -28.03
C ALA A 281 30.92 -30.04 -27.39
N PRO A 282 31.87 -29.17 -27.76
CA PRO A 282 33.14 -29.08 -27.05
C PRO A 282 32.91 -28.57 -25.62
N ALA A 283 33.72 -29.02 -24.64
CA ALA A 283 33.55 -28.67 -23.23
C ALA A 283 33.46 -27.15 -22.96
N GLY A 284 34.18 -26.33 -23.74
CA GLY A 284 34.08 -24.88 -23.65
C GLY A 284 32.72 -24.30 -24.06
N ALA A 285 31.97 -24.95 -24.95
CA ALA A 285 30.64 -24.52 -25.40
C ALA A 285 29.59 -24.86 -24.33
N ALA A 286 29.65 -26.05 -23.74
CA ALA A 286 28.84 -26.42 -22.58
C ALA A 286 29.05 -25.43 -21.41
N ALA A 287 30.30 -25.04 -21.13
CA ALA A 287 30.61 -24.05 -20.10
C ALA A 287 30.09 -22.63 -20.40
N VAL A 288 29.88 -22.26 -21.67
CA VAL A 288 29.22 -21.00 -22.06
C VAL A 288 27.70 -21.12 -21.87
N LEU A 289 27.08 -22.21 -22.32
CA LEU A 289 25.65 -22.46 -22.16
C LEU A 289 25.24 -22.52 -20.68
N ALA A 290 26.01 -23.20 -19.83
CA ALA A 290 25.74 -23.29 -18.38
C ALA A 290 25.65 -21.91 -17.70
N LYS A 291 26.49 -20.94 -18.11
CA LYS A 291 26.45 -19.56 -17.58
C LYS A 291 25.20 -18.79 -18.01
N LEU A 292 24.71 -19.04 -19.23
CA LEU A 292 23.53 -18.38 -19.79
C LEU A 292 22.22 -19.07 -19.43
N THR A 293 22.26 -20.34 -18.99
CA THR A 293 21.06 -21.17 -18.74
C THR A 293 20.11 -20.52 -17.73
N TRP A 294 20.61 -20.09 -16.56
CA TRP A 294 19.82 -19.35 -15.54
C TRP A 294 20.28 -17.90 -15.35
N GLY A 295 21.25 -17.44 -16.15
CA GLY A 295 21.75 -16.06 -16.13
C GLY A 295 20.94 -15.14 -17.05
N PRO A 296 21.44 -13.92 -17.31
CA PRO A 296 20.94 -13.10 -18.42
C PRO A 296 21.09 -13.87 -19.74
N PRO A 297 20.09 -13.84 -20.65
CA PRO A 297 20.15 -14.58 -21.90
C PRO A 297 21.12 -13.96 -22.92
N TYR A 298 21.65 -12.76 -22.64
CA TYR A 298 22.60 -12.04 -23.49
C TYR A 298 24.02 -12.12 -22.92
N GLY A 299 25.01 -12.32 -23.79
CA GLY A 299 26.43 -12.31 -23.44
C GLY A 299 27.28 -11.48 -24.41
N GLU A 300 28.37 -10.88 -23.93
CA GLU A 300 29.32 -10.16 -24.77
C GLU A 300 30.30 -11.14 -25.44
N ALA A 301 30.27 -11.20 -26.78
CA ALA A 301 31.17 -11.99 -27.61
C ALA A 301 31.26 -11.44 -29.05
N SER A 302 32.45 -11.41 -29.63
CA SER A 302 32.65 -10.97 -31.02
C SER A 302 32.00 -11.94 -32.01
N VAL A 303 31.06 -11.45 -32.82
CA VAL A 303 30.41 -12.25 -33.87
C VAL A 303 31.29 -12.35 -35.12
N ALA A 304 32.10 -11.33 -35.39
CA ALA A 304 33.01 -11.31 -36.56
C ALA A 304 34.30 -12.11 -36.35
N SER A 305 34.65 -12.43 -35.11
CA SER A 305 35.81 -13.26 -34.77
C SER A 305 35.54 -13.99 -33.45
N PRO A 306 34.63 -14.98 -33.46
CA PRO A 306 34.24 -15.71 -32.26
C PRO A 306 35.36 -16.62 -31.79
N THR A 307 35.42 -16.87 -30.48
CA THR A 307 36.29 -17.93 -29.94
C THR A 307 35.76 -19.30 -30.40
N PRO A 308 36.59 -20.35 -30.50
CA PRO A 308 36.15 -21.65 -31.02
C PRO A 308 34.88 -22.23 -30.34
N PRO A 309 34.69 -22.11 -29.01
CA PRO A 309 33.44 -22.52 -28.37
C PRO A 309 32.21 -21.70 -28.79
N VAL A 310 32.35 -20.38 -28.95
CA VAL A 310 31.25 -19.49 -29.34
C VAL A 310 30.93 -19.65 -30.82
N GLY A 311 31.94 -19.85 -31.67
CA GLY A 311 31.76 -20.15 -33.10
C GLY A 311 30.94 -21.43 -33.31
N TRP A 312 31.30 -22.51 -32.62
CA TRP A 312 30.56 -23.78 -32.69
C TRP A 312 29.07 -23.63 -32.33
N LEU A 313 28.75 -22.78 -31.34
CA LEU A 313 27.38 -22.47 -30.93
C LEU A 313 26.65 -21.56 -31.95
N LEU A 314 27.34 -20.55 -32.50
CA LEU A 314 26.81 -19.63 -33.52
C LEU A 314 26.56 -20.30 -34.87
N ASP A 315 27.33 -21.34 -35.22
CA ASP A 315 27.15 -22.09 -36.46
C ASP A 315 25.98 -23.09 -36.38
N ARG A 316 25.61 -23.55 -35.18
CA ARG A 316 24.47 -24.45 -34.94
C ARG A 316 23.19 -23.72 -34.53
N GLY A 317 23.22 -22.39 -34.43
CA GLY A 317 22.08 -21.57 -33.97
C GLY A 317 21.76 -21.71 -32.47
N LEU A 318 22.59 -22.41 -31.70
CA LEU A 318 22.46 -22.58 -30.24
C LEU A 318 22.76 -21.27 -29.50
N LEU A 319 23.54 -20.39 -30.11
CA LEU A 319 23.54 -18.95 -29.83
C LEU A 319 23.25 -18.20 -31.13
N LEU A 320 22.61 -17.04 -31.02
CA LEU A 320 22.32 -16.17 -32.16
C LEU A 320 22.90 -14.76 -31.95
N PRO A 321 23.29 -14.04 -33.02
CA PRO A 321 23.86 -12.71 -32.89
C PRO A 321 22.77 -11.66 -32.58
N SER A 322 22.91 -10.94 -31.47
CA SER A 322 22.06 -9.78 -31.12
C SER A 322 22.72 -8.44 -31.47
N GLY A 323 23.98 -8.45 -31.91
CA GLY A 323 24.75 -7.29 -32.35
C GLY A 323 26.19 -7.67 -32.67
N PRO A 324 27.06 -6.73 -33.10
CA PRO A 324 28.44 -7.05 -33.53
C PRO A 324 29.32 -7.70 -32.45
N ARG A 325 29.01 -7.41 -31.18
CA ARG A 325 29.72 -7.91 -29.99
C ARG A 325 28.79 -8.59 -28.97
N ASN A 326 27.54 -8.88 -29.35
CA ASN A 326 26.55 -9.45 -28.42
C ASN A 326 25.91 -10.69 -29.03
N VAL A 327 25.85 -11.76 -28.25
CA VAL A 327 25.13 -12.99 -28.56
C VAL A 327 23.95 -13.17 -27.61
N VAL A 328 22.94 -13.92 -28.04
CA VAL A 328 21.76 -14.24 -27.24
C VAL A 328 21.48 -15.75 -27.28
N LEU A 329 21.11 -16.32 -26.14
CA LEU A 329 20.61 -17.68 -26.01
C LEU A 329 19.12 -17.71 -26.39
N PRO A 330 18.72 -18.44 -27.45
CA PRO A 330 17.32 -18.53 -27.85
C PRO A 330 16.49 -19.27 -26.80
N ARG A 331 15.21 -18.91 -26.67
CA ARG A 331 14.28 -19.43 -25.65
C ARG A 331 14.17 -20.96 -25.68
N GLU A 332 14.06 -21.53 -26.86
CA GLU A 332 13.89 -22.96 -27.10
C GLU A 332 15.12 -23.74 -26.59
N VAL A 333 16.32 -23.24 -26.90
CA VAL A 333 17.59 -23.77 -26.39
C VAL A 333 17.66 -23.66 -24.87
N ALA A 334 17.28 -22.50 -24.31
CA ALA A 334 17.27 -22.29 -22.87
C ALA A 334 16.28 -23.22 -22.14
N LEU A 335 15.06 -23.41 -22.67
CA LEU A 335 14.07 -24.31 -22.09
C LEU A 335 14.54 -25.77 -22.13
N HIS A 336 15.16 -26.22 -23.22
CA HIS A 336 15.77 -27.56 -23.27
C HIS A 336 16.84 -27.75 -22.18
N LEU A 337 17.77 -26.80 -22.05
CA LEU A 337 18.82 -26.80 -21.01
C LEU A 337 18.27 -26.73 -19.57
N ARG A 338 17.02 -26.25 -19.39
CA ARG A 338 16.33 -26.17 -18.09
C ARG A 338 15.41 -27.36 -17.81
N HIS A 339 15.34 -28.33 -18.73
CA HIS A 339 14.39 -29.45 -18.74
C HIS A 339 12.93 -28.98 -18.74
N GLY A 340 12.58 -28.12 -19.69
CA GLY A 340 11.23 -27.55 -19.86
C GLY A 340 10.91 -26.36 -18.94
N ARG A 341 11.66 -26.15 -17.85
CA ARG A 341 11.31 -25.16 -16.82
C ARG A 341 11.50 -23.71 -17.26
N ALA A 342 10.47 -22.89 -17.11
CA ALA A 342 10.55 -21.42 -17.20
C ALA A 342 11.24 -20.80 -15.98
N HIS A 343 10.99 -21.34 -14.78
CA HIS A 343 11.51 -20.83 -13.50
C HIS A 343 12.45 -21.82 -12.81
N ARG A 344 13.50 -21.29 -12.16
CA ARG A 344 14.49 -22.14 -11.46
C ARG A 344 13.92 -22.77 -10.19
N ALA A 345 13.16 -21.98 -9.46
CA ALA A 345 12.43 -22.36 -8.26
C ALA A 345 11.02 -21.74 -8.35
N PRO A 346 10.03 -22.50 -8.82
CA PRO A 346 8.62 -22.16 -8.63
C PRO A 346 8.30 -22.16 -7.13
N GLU A 347 7.51 -21.19 -6.67
CA GLU A 347 7.16 -21.01 -5.25
C GLU A 347 5.65 -21.19 -5.06
N PRO A 348 5.08 -22.42 -5.25
CA PRO A 348 3.63 -22.64 -5.34
C PRO A 348 2.88 -22.30 -4.07
N LEU A 349 3.48 -22.61 -2.93
CA LEU A 349 2.92 -22.42 -1.61
C LEU A 349 3.57 -21.21 -0.94
N ALA A 350 2.73 -20.44 -0.26
CA ALA A 350 3.19 -19.32 0.55
C ALA A 350 4.08 -19.81 1.70
N PRO A 351 5.19 -19.12 2.02
CA PRO A 351 6.05 -19.49 3.14
C PRO A 351 5.24 -19.69 4.43
N PRO A 352 5.47 -20.78 5.17
CA PRO A 352 4.81 -20.99 6.45
C PRO A 352 5.28 -19.93 7.44
N LEU A 353 4.41 -19.59 8.39
CA LEU A 353 4.73 -18.75 9.54
C LEU A 353 4.80 -19.63 10.80
N PRO A 354 5.87 -20.42 11.00
CA PRO A 354 6.03 -21.17 12.25
C PRO A 354 6.22 -20.18 13.43
N PRO A 355 5.68 -20.49 14.62
CA PRO A 355 6.01 -19.75 15.82
C PRO A 355 7.51 -19.92 16.12
N THR A 356 8.21 -18.80 16.33
CA THR A 356 9.63 -18.79 16.70
C THR A 356 9.85 -18.66 18.20
N ALA A 357 8.84 -18.16 18.91
CA ALA A 357 8.75 -18.20 20.36
C ALA A 357 7.27 -18.33 20.77
N GLU A 358 7.03 -19.00 21.90
CA GLU A 358 5.72 -19.09 22.53
C GLU A 358 5.83 -18.52 23.94
N HIS A 359 4.83 -17.73 24.32
CA HIS A 359 4.75 -17.03 25.60
C HIS A 359 3.38 -17.24 26.22
N ASP A 360 3.28 -17.09 27.53
CA ASP A 360 1.99 -16.95 28.21
C ASP A 360 1.25 -15.71 27.63
N PRO A 361 0.02 -15.85 27.10
CA PRO A 361 -0.75 -14.72 26.58
C PRO A 361 -0.89 -13.58 27.58
N GLN A 362 -1.05 -13.86 28.88
CA GLN A 362 -1.15 -12.81 29.90
C GLN A 362 0.17 -12.04 30.05
N ALA A 363 1.32 -12.71 29.90
CA ALA A 363 2.63 -12.06 29.91
C ALA A 363 2.89 -11.20 28.66
N VAL A 364 2.32 -11.58 27.50
CA VAL A 364 2.30 -10.76 26.28
C VAL A 364 1.45 -9.51 26.51
N ASP A 365 0.22 -9.69 26.98
CA ASP A 365 -0.73 -8.61 27.23
C ASP A 365 -0.22 -7.60 28.27
N ASN A 366 0.37 -8.08 29.38
CA ASN A 366 1.02 -7.22 30.38
C ASN A 366 2.24 -6.46 29.81
N THR A 367 3.03 -7.10 28.92
CA THR A 367 4.19 -6.43 28.28
C THR A 367 3.69 -5.33 27.33
N ALA A 368 2.66 -5.63 26.55
CA ALA A 368 2.03 -4.70 25.62
C ALA A 368 1.39 -3.51 26.36
N ALA A 369 0.66 -3.74 27.45
CA ALA A 369 0.10 -2.67 28.29
C ALA A 369 1.19 -1.74 28.89
N GLY A 370 2.36 -2.28 29.25
CA GLY A 370 3.51 -1.47 29.67
C GLY A 370 4.08 -0.58 28.55
N GLN A 371 4.09 -1.06 27.31
CA GLN A 371 4.46 -0.23 26.15
C GLN A 371 3.39 0.83 25.87
N THR A 372 2.10 0.48 25.96
CA THR A 372 1.00 1.46 25.87
C THR A 372 1.13 2.56 26.91
N PHE A 373 1.42 2.23 28.17
CA PHE A 373 1.66 3.22 29.21
C PHE A 373 2.81 4.18 28.84
N THR A 374 3.94 3.61 28.40
CA THR A 374 5.11 4.38 27.95
C THR A 374 4.76 5.31 26.79
N ALA A 375 4.01 4.83 25.79
CA ALA A 375 3.55 5.60 24.63
C ALA A 375 2.74 6.83 25.03
N LEU A 376 1.79 6.68 25.96
CA LEU A 376 0.96 7.77 26.46
C LEU A 376 1.81 8.85 27.15
N THR A 377 2.72 8.44 28.03
CA THR A 377 3.65 9.37 28.71
C THR A 377 4.56 10.09 27.73
N THR A 378 5.08 9.43 26.69
CA THR A 378 5.94 10.06 25.68
C THR A 378 5.20 11.11 24.84
N VAL A 379 3.93 10.87 24.47
CA VAL A 379 3.11 11.86 23.76
C VAL A 379 2.74 13.05 24.65
N GLU A 380 2.39 12.79 25.91
CA GLU A 380 2.09 13.84 26.90
C GLU A 380 3.31 14.73 27.19
N GLU A 381 4.50 14.14 27.37
CA GLU A 381 5.75 14.87 27.55
C GLU A 381 6.14 15.71 26.32
N LEU A 382 6.00 15.15 25.11
CA LEU A 382 6.28 15.87 23.86
C LEU A 382 5.41 17.13 23.73
N LEU A 383 4.09 17.00 23.95
CA LEU A 383 3.15 18.09 23.74
C LEU A 383 3.18 19.10 24.89
N GLY A 384 3.41 18.67 26.13
CA GLY A 384 3.66 19.56 27.28
C GLY A 384 4.95 20.40 27.15
N GLN A 385 5.96 19.92 26.42
CA GLN A 385 7.12 20.75 26.08
C GLN A 385 6.79 21.80 24.99
N TRP A 386 5.96 21.44 24.01
CA TRP A 386 5.73 22.28 22.83
C TRP A 386 4.63 23.35 23.03
N GLU A 387 3.79 23.26 24.07
CA GLU A 387 2.85 24.35 24.40
C GLU A 387 3.52 25.65 24.84
N SER A 388 4.73 25.61 25.39
CA SER A 388 5.45 26.81 25.85
C SER A 388 6.53 27.30 24.88
N ALA A 389 7.10 26.40 24.07
CA ALA A 389 8.24 26.69 23.20
C ALA A 389 8.23 25.87 21.90
N GLY A 390 7.07 25.83 21.22
CA GLY A 390 6.88 25.14 19.94
C GLY A 390 7.92 25.50 18.87
N PRO A 391 8.48 24.50 18.15
CA PRO A 391 9.51 24.74 17.14
C PRO A 391 8.92 25.39 15.86
N PRO A 392 9.71 26.23 15.16
CA PRO A 392 9.25 26.90 13.95
C PRO A 392 9.11 25.93 12.77
N VAL A 393 8.15 26.21 11.90
CA VAL A 393 7.93 25.48 10.64
C VAL A 393 8.97 25.94 9.60
N LEU A 394 9.57 24.98 8.89
CA LEU A 394 10.47 25.29 7.78
C LEU A 394 9.70 25.88 6.58
N ARG A 395 10.34 26.78 5.80
CA ARG A 395 9.79 27.29 4.53
C ARG A 395 9.41 26.22 3.50
N ALA A 396 9.93 25.00 3.64
CA ALA A 396 9.61 23.85 2.78
C ALA A 396 8.51 22.93 3.38
N GLY A 397 7.92 23.33 4.50
CA GLY A 397 7.15 22.48 5.41
C GLY A 397 8.06 21.61 6.29
N GLY A 398 7.56 21.25 7.48
CA GLY A 398 8.22 20.33 8.39
C GLY A 398 9.18 20.97 9.41
N LEU A 399 9.82 20.10 10.18
CA LEU A 399 10.69 20.38 11.31
C LEU A 399 12.17 20.37 10.89
N SER A 400 13.00 21.22 11.50
CA SER A 400 14.45 21.19 11.26
C SER A 400 15.11 19.96 11.92
N VAL A 401 16.21 19.46 11.32
CA VAL A 401 17.01 18.36 11.91
C VAL A 401 17.51 18.72 13.31
N ARG A 402 17.80 20.01 13.58
CA ARG A 402 18.24 20.48 14.90
C ARG A 402 17.12 20.39 15.93
N ASP A 403 15.89 20.69 15.55
CA ASP A 403 14.75 20.70 16.46
C ASP A 403 14.20 19.28 16.66
N LEU A 404 14.24 18.41 15.64
CA LEU A 404 14.04 16.97 15.80
C LEU A 404 15.04 16.37 16.80
N LYS A 405 16.33 16.70 16.66
CA LYS A 405 17.36 16.26 17.60
C LYS A 405 17.15 16.82 19.01
N ARG A 406 16.63 18.05 19.16
CA ARG A 406 16.27 18.61 20.47
C ARG A 406 15.12 17.82 21.11
N ALA A 407 14.07 17.51 20.35
CA ALA A 407 12.95 16.71 20.83
C ALA A 407 13.40 15.29 21.21
N ALA A 408 14.27 14.66 20.42
CA ALA A 408 14.84 13.34 20.71
C ALA A 408 15.63 13.33 22.04
N VAL A 409 16.49 14.33 22.27
CA VAL A 409 17.22 14.50 23.54
C VAL A 409 16.28 14.78 24.71
N ALA A 410 15.24 15.58 24.52
CA ALA A 410 14.29 15.93 25.59
C ALA A 410 13.35 14.79 25.98
N LEU A 411 13.09 13.85 25.06
CA LEU A 411 12.33 12.62 25.31
C LEU A 411 13.21 11.42 25.73
N ASP A 412 14.54 11.57 25.75
CA ASP A 412 15.53 10.50 25.95
C ASP A 412 15.37 9.31 24.97
N VAL A 413 15.14 9.61 23.68
CA VAL A 413 14.98 8.60 22.62
C VAL A 413 15.84 8.91 21.39
N SER A 414 15.96 7.95 20.48
CA SER A 414 16.63 8.15 19.19
C SER A 414 15.83 9.06 18.24
N GLU A 415 16.50 9.77 17.33
CA GLU A 415 15.86 10.66 16.35
C GLU A 415 14.73 9.98 15.53
N PRO A 416 14.83 8.72 15.07
CA PRO A 416 13.72 8.02 14.42
C PRO A 416 12.51 7.75 15.33
N VAL A 417 12.73 7.48 16.61
CA VAL A 417 11.64 7.25 17.58
C VAL A 417 10.94 8.57 17.92
N ALA A 418 11.69 9.67 18.10
CA ALA A 418 11.11 11.00 18.23
C ALA A 418 10.28 11.39 17.00
N ALA A 419 10.79 11.10 15.79
CA ALA A 419 10.04 11.33 14.55
C ALA A 419 8.74 10.53 14.49
N PHE A 420 8.73 9.28 14.97
CA PHE A 420 7.50 8.48 15.07
C PHE A 420 6.45 9.13 15.98
N TRP A 421 6.81 9.52 17.21
CA TRP A 421 5.86 10.15 18.13
C TRP A 421 5.35 11.52 17.63
N ILE A 422 6.21 12.31 16.98
CA ILE A 422 5.84 13.59 16.35
C ILE A 422 4.84 13.39 15.20
N GLU A 423 5.11 12.45 14.28
CA GLU A 423 4.17 12.13 13.18
C GLU A 423 2.86 11.54 13.70
N LEU A 424 2.90 10.73 14.76
CA LEU A 424 1.70 10.12 15.35
C LEU A 424 0.81 11.18 16.04
N ALA A 425 1.40 12.08 16.83
CA ALA A 425 0.67 13.18 17.45
C ALA A 425 0.02 14.10 16.40
N TYR A 426 0.71 14.32 15.28
CA TYR A 426 0.16 15.05 14.13
C TYR A 426 -0.95 14.28 13.41
N ALA A 427 -0.78 12.98 13.18
CA ALA A 427 -1.80 12.11 12.56
C ALA A 427 -3.06 11.97 13.42
N ALA A 428 -2.92 11.96 14.75
CA ALA A 428 -4.03 11.99 15.71
C ALA A 428 -4.66 13.38 15.88
N GLY A 429 -4.13 14.42 15.22
CA GLY A 429 -4.60 15.81 15.30
C GLY A 429 -4.35 16.51 16.63
N LEU A 430 -3.50 15.94 17.51
CA LEU A 430 -3.10 16.54 18.79
C LEU A 430 -2.06 17.66 18.60
N LEU A 431 -1.37 17.66 17.45
CA LEU A 431 -0.31 18.59 17.07
C LEU A 431 -0.62 19.22 15.70
N ALA A 432 -0.41 20.53 15.53
CA ALA A 432 -0.51 21.19 14.23
C ALA A 432 0.40 22.42 14.15
N SER A 433 0.48 23.03 12.95
CA SER A 433 0.99 24.41 12.81
C SER A 433 -0.09 25.40 13.25
N ASP A 434 0.29 26.45 13.98
CA ASP A 434 -0.61 27.55 14.35
C ASP A 434 -1.15 28.27 13.10
N GLY A 435 -0.33 28.45 12.06
CA GLY A 435 -0.67 29.17 10.83
C GLY A 435 -0.48 30.68 10.93
N GLU A 436 0.30 31.13 11.91
CA GLU A 436 0.67 32.53 12.09
C GLU A 436 1.80 32.95 11.12
N THR A 437 2.15 34.25 11.10
CA THR A 437 3.16 34.76 10.14
C THR A 437 4.55 34.12 10.34
N ASP A 438 4.91 33.80 11.58
CA ASP A 438 6.09 32.99 11.93
C ASP A 438 5.62 31.62 12.44
N GLU A 439 5.06 30.80 11.54
CA GLU A 439 4.42 29.51 11.85
C GLU A 439 5.22 28.64 12.83
N ARG A 440 4.54 28.10 13.85
CA ARG A 440 5.10 27.17 14.84
C ARG A 440 4.22 25.94 15.03
N TYR A 441 4.86 24.83 15.35
CA TYR A 441 4.17 23.62 15.79
C TYR A 441 3.80 23.72 17.27
N ALA A 442 2.51 23.63 17.59
CA ALA A 442 1.97 23.68 18.94
C ALA A 442 0.81 22.67 19.12
N PRO A 443 0.44 22.30 20.36
CA PRO A 443 -0.72 21.45 20.59
C PRO A 443 -2.03 22.09 20.13
N THR A 444 -2.94 21.26 19.62
CA THR A 444 -4.29 21.69 19.23
C THR A 444 -5.24 21.63 20.42
N PRO A 445 -6.44 22.24 20.35
CA PRO A 445 -7.47 22.06 21.38
C PRO A 445 -7.90 20.59 21.59
N ALA A 446 -7.71 19.72 20.59
CA ALA A 446 -8.01 18.29 20.71
C ALA A 446 -7.04 17.56 21.66
N TYR A 447 -5.87 18.14 21.96
CA TYR A 447 -4.98 17.66 23.02
C TYR A 447 -5.63 17.81 24.40
N ASP A 448 -6.29 18.93 24.68
CA ASP A 448 -6.97 19.18 25.95
C ASP A 448 -8.24 18.32 26.12
N ASP A 449 -8.88 17.90 25.02
CA ASP A 449 -9.90 16.84 25.01
C ASP A 449 -9.28 15.46 25.26
N TRP A 450 -8.17 15.13 24.60
CA TRP A 450 -7.49 13.84 24.74
C TRP A 450 -7.02 13.59 26.18
N LEU A 451 -6.42 14.59 26.84
CA LEU A 451 -5.97 14.50 28.24
C LEU A 451 -7.10 14.34 29.27
N ARG A 452 -8.38 14.48 28.87
CA ARG A 452 -9.55 14.24 29.74
C ARG A 452 -10.09 12.82 29.66
N LEU A 453 -9.56 11.97 28.78
CA LEU A 453 -10.02 10.60 28.58
C LEU A 453 -9.30 9.60 29.49
N PRO A 454 -9.93 8.45 29.80
CA PRO A 454 -9.25 7.28 30.34
C PRO A 454 -8.03 6.86 29.49
N ALA A 455 -7.04 6.22 30.11
CA ALA A 455 -5.77 5.91 29.46
C ALA A 455 -5.93 4.94 28.26
N GLU A 456 -6.84 3.98 28.39
CA GLU A 456 -7.23 3.05 27.34
C GLU A 456 -7.90 3.75 26.13
N GLU A 457 -8.71 4.79 26.37
CA GLU A 457 -9.33 5.59 25.31
C GLU A 457 -8.32 6.54 24.66
N ARG A 458 -7.40 7.11 25.46
CA ARG A 458 -6.26 7.88 24.94
C ARG A 458 -5.42 7.04 23.98
N TRP A 459 -5.13 5.79 24.35
CA TRP A 459 -4.41 4.84 23.50
C TRP A 459 -5.21 4.46 22.26
N ALA A 460 -6.50 4.17 22.41
CA ALA A 460 -7.36 3.79 21.30
C ALA A 460 -7.40 4.87 20.21
N ARG A 461 -7.42 6.15 20.58
CA ARG A 461 -7.30 7.27 19.61
C ARG A 461 -5.96 7.28 18.86
N LEU A 462 -4.84 6.96 19.53
CA LEU A 462 -3.53 6.86 18.87
C LEU A 462 -3.46 5.65 17.93
N ALA A 463 -3.96 4.48 18.35
CA ALA A 463 -4.02 3.27 17.52
C ALA A 463 -4.92 3.46 16.28
N ALA A 464 -6.09 4.09 16.47
CA ALA A 464 -7.03 4.43 15.40
C ALA A 464 -6.46 5.45 14.41
N ALA A 465 -5.59 6.37 14.84
CA ALA A 465 -4.86 7.26 13.94
C ALA A 465 -3.72 6.54 13.20
N TRP A 466 -2.97 5.68 13.88
CA TRP A 466 -1.82 4.96 13.32
C TRP A 466 -2.20 3.95 12.24
N LEU A 467 -3.25 3.13 12.44
CA LEU A 467 -3.65 2.10 11.50
C LEU A 467 -3.85 2.61 10.05
N PRO A 468 -4.72 3.62 9.80
CA PRO A 468 -4.95 4.17 8.46
C PRO A 468 -3.88 5.19 8.01
N ALA A 469 -2.91 5.57 8.84
CA ALA A 469 -1.92 6.59 8.50
C ALA A 469 -1.05 6.21 7.29
N THR A 470 -1.10 7.03 6.24
CA THR A 470 -0.20 6.94 5.08
C THR A 470 1.15 7.61 5.34
N ARG A 471 1.20 8.60 6.24
CA ARG A 471 2.44 9.23 6.68
C ARG A 471 3.36 8.21 7.35
N THR A 472 4.60 8.11 6.86
CA THR A 472 5.55 7.07 7.28
C THR A 472 6.78 7.70 7.93
N ALA A 473 6.82 7.69 9.28
CA ALA A 473 7.89 8.33 10.06
C ALA A 473 9.28 7.76 9.79
N GLY A 474 9.41 6.45 9.53
CA GLY A 474 10.68 5.78 9.22
C GLY A 474 11.41 6.29 7.95
N LEU A 475 10.79 7.18 7.17
CA LEU A 475 11.42 7.85 6.03
C LEU A 475 12.17 9.14 6.41
N VAL A 476 11.94 9.69 7.60
CA VAL A 476 12.61 10.92 8.07
C VAL A 476 14.13 10.72 8.10
N GLY A 477 14.88 11.71 7.63
CA GLY A 477 16.33 11.62 7.40
C GLY A 477 16.72 10.86 6.12
N GLY A 478 15.79 10.15 5.48
CA GLY A 478 15.95 9.59 4.13
C GLY A 478 16.01 10.65 3.04
N ARG A 479 16.15 10.22 1.77
CA ARG A 479 16.17 11.13 0.60
C ARG A 479 15.00 10.90 -0.33
N ASP A 480 14.45 11.99 -0.87
CA ASP A 480 13.45 11.98 -1.93
C ASP A 480 14.04 11.63 -3.32
N ASN A 481 13.19 11.53 -4.34
CA ASN A 481 13.60 11.25 -5.72
C ASN A 481 14.47 12.36 -6.35
N ARG A 482 14.57 13.53 -5.71
CA ARG A 482 15.40 14.69 -6.11
C ARG A 482 16.67 14.80 -5.25
N GLY A 483 16.93 13.85 -4.35
CA GLY A 483 18.08 13.80 -3.45
C GLY A 483 17.98 14.70 -2.20
N ARG A 484 16.85 15.38 -1.98
CA ARG A 484 16.59 16.23 -0.80
C ARG A 484 16.28 15.36 0.42
N THR A 485 16.68 15.79 1.60
CA THR A 485 16.37 15.11 2.86
C THR A 485 14.89 15.24 3.23
N LEU A 486 14.26 14.15 3.64
CA LEU A 486 12.88 14.13 4.13
C LEU A 486 12.86 14.57 5.60
N ALA A 487 12.14 15.66 5.89
CA ALA A 487 11.94 16.20 7.23
C ALA A 487 10.70 15.61 7.91
N ALA A 488 10.71 15.50 9.24
CA ALA A 488 9.51 15.27 10.03
C ALA A 488 8.51 16.42 9.81
N LEU A 489 7.22 16.13 9.87
CA LEU A 489 6.07 16.98 9.53
C LEU A 489 6.11 17.57 8.10
N GLY A 490 6.97 17.01 7.22
CA GLY A 490 7.10 17.42 5.83
C GLY A 490 6.02 16.82 4.91
N PRO A 491 5.80 17.41 3.72
CA PRO A 491 4.76 16.96 2.77
C PRO A 491 5.10 15.64 2.05
N ASP A 492 6.37 15.27 1.96
CA ASP A 492 6.85 14.16 1.12
C ASP A 492 6.89 12.78 1.86
N LEU A 493 6.19 12.62 2.99
CA LEU A 493 6.22 11.41 3.85
C LEU A 493 5.10 10.39 3.59
N ASP A 494 4.07 10.73 2.83
CA ASP A 494 2.92 9.85 2.57
C ASP A 494 3.24 8.68 1.64
N ARG A 495 2.95 7.46 2.07
CA ARG A 495 3.10 6.22 1.29
C ARG A 495 1.79 5.44 1.35
N SER A 496 1.02 5.48 0.27
CA SER A 496 -0.29 4.83 0.17
C SER A 496 -0.31 3.33 0.49
N PRO A 497 0.76 2.53 0.29
CA PRO A 497 0.81 1.14 0.76
C PRO A 497 0.99 0.94 2.27
N ALA A 498 1.30 1.99 3.06
CA ALA A 498 1.61 1.84 4.48
C ALA A 498 0.45 1.22 5.30
N PRO A 499 -0.82 1.63 5.13
CA PRO A 499 -1.94 0.99 5.84
C PRO A 499 -2.18 -0.46 5.41
N GLU A 500 -2.04 -0.80 4.11
CA GLU A 500 -2.15 -2.18 3.59
C GLU A 500 -1.10 -3.07 4.28
N VAL A 501 0.17 -2.66 4.24
CA VAL A 501 1.29 -3.44 4.80
C VAL A 501 1.18 -3.56 6.31
N ARG A 502 0.84 -2.47 7.02
CA ARG A 502 0.65 -2.46 8.48
C ARG A 502 -0.46 -3.40 8.91
N ARG A 503 -1.65 -3.29 8.30
CA ARG A 503 -2.76 -4.20 8.62
C ARG A 503 -2.39 -5.65 8.29
N ARG A 504 -1.73 -5.90 7.16
CA ARG A 504 -1.32 -7.25 6.76
C ARG A 504 -0.29 -7.87 7.71
N VAL A 505 0.66 -7.09 8.23
CA VAL A 505 1.60 -7.52 9.29
C VAL A 505 0.83 -8.05 10.51
N LEU A 506 -0.16 -7.28 10.98
CA LEU A 506 -0.95 -7.66 12.16
C LEU A 506 -1.88 -8.84 11.87
N GLU A 507 -2.51 -8.90 10.70
CA GLU A 507 -3.33 -10.05 10.27
C GLU A 507 -2.51 -11.35 10.19
N LEU A 508 -1.27 -11.30 9.70
CA LEU A 508 -0.38 -12.46 9.66
C LEU A 508 0.01 -12.91 11.08
N LEU A 509 0.30 -11.98 12.01
CA LEU A 509 0.50 -12.32 13.42
C LEU A 509 -0.78 -12.88 14.07
N ALA A 510 -1.96 -12.42 13.66
CA ALA A 510 -3.24 -12.93 14.15
C ALA A 510 -3.54 -14.37 13.69
N THR A 511 -2.90 -14.88 12.63
CA THR A 511 -2.99 -16.30 12.24
C THR A 511 -2.24 -17.23 13.18
N LEU A 512 -1.37 -16.70 14.04
CA LEU A 512 -0.64 -17.46 15.05
C LEU A 512 -1.48 -17.64 16.33
N PRO A 513 -1.26 -18.72 17.10
CA PRO A 513 -1.90 -18.92 18.40
C PRO A 513 -1.70 -17.73 19.36
N PRO A 514 -2.59 -17.54 20.36
CA PRO A 514 -2.34 -16.62 21.46
C PRO A 514 -0.98 -16.86 22.12
N GLY A 515 -0.21 -15.79 22.34
CA GLY A 515 1.13 -15.87 22.91
C GLY A 515 2.27 -16.24 21.94
N ALA A 516 1.99 -16.60 20.69
CA ALA A 516 3.01 -16.94 19.70
C ALA A 516 3.56 -15.71 18.96
N ALA A 517 4.89 -15.68 18.78
CA ALA A 517 5.63 -14.68 18.02
C ALA A 517 6.28 -15.31 16.78
N ALA A 518 6.45 -14.53 15.71
CA ALA A 518 7.19 -14.93 14.51
C ALA A 518 8.41 -14.03 14.26
N ALA A 519 9.50 -14.60 13.76
CA ALA A 519 10.69 -13.83 13.41
C ALA A 519 10.41 -12.85 12.26
N PRO A 520 10.89 -11.60 12.34
CA PRO A 520 10.64 -10.58 11.30
C PRO A 520 10.99 -11.03 9.88
N ASP A 521 12.08 -11.76 9.68
CA ASP A 521 12.49 -12.21 8.35
C ASP A 521 11.52 -13.22 7.73
N VAL A 522 10.88 -14.06 8.54
CA VAL A 522 9.87 -15.03 8.08
C VAL A 522 8.60 -14.29 7.65
N LEU A 523 8.18 -13.30 8.43
CA LEU A 523 7.07 -12.39 8.09
C LEU A 523 7.35 -11.60 6.80
N LEU A 524 8.57 -11.08 6.63
CA LEU A 524 8.99 -10.38 5.41
C LEU A 524 9.00 -11.28 4.18
N ASN A 525 9.48 -12.53 4.32
CA ASN A 525 9.45 -13.51 3.24
C ASN A 525 8.01 -13.86 2.84
N ARG A 526 7.10 -14.00 3.82
CA ARG A 526 5.67 -14.19 3.57
C ARG A 526 5.05 -12.99 2.82
N LEU A 527 5.32 -11.76 3.26
CA LEU A 527 4.81 -10.55 2.60
C LEU A 527 5.37 -10.37 1.18
N ARG A 528 6.64 -10.71 0.95
CA ARG A 528 7.26 -10.73 -0.39
C ARG A 528 6.65 -11.79 -1.31
N TRP A 529 6.18 -12.90 -0.77
CA TRP A 529 5.46 -13.90 -1.54
C TRP A 529 4.03 -13.42 -1.89
N GLU A 530 3.32 -12.80 -0.94
CA GLU A 530 1.95 -12.30 -1.17
C GLU A 530 1.89 -11.04 -2.07
N ARG A 531 2.96 -10.25 -2.08
CA ARG A 531 3.15 -9.06 -2.94
C ARG A 531 4.59 -9.02 -3.49
N PRO A 532 4.89 -9.80 -4.55
CA PRO A 532 6.21 -9.81 -5.17
C PRO A 532 6.57 -8.44 -5.71
N THR A 533 7.74 -7.96 -5.32
CA THR A 533 8.28 -6.72 -5.84
C THR A 533 8.71 -6.94 -7.29
N SER A 534 8.01 -6.32 -8.24
CA SER A 534 8.44 -6.29 -9.65
C SER A 534 9.91 -5.91 -9.72
N HIS A 535 10.74 -6.75 -10.35
CA HIS A 535 12.20 -6.62 -10.41
C HIS A 535 12.67 -5.49 -11.35
N ARG A 536 12.01 -4.32 -11.28
CA ARG A 536 12.28 -3.12 -12.09
C ARG A 536 13.37 -2.28 -11.43
N GLY A 537 14.49 -2.92 -11.15
CA GLY A 537 15.68 -2.33 -10.55
C GLY A 537 16.92 -2.99 -11.11
N VAL A 538 17.49 -2.39 -12.16
CA VAL A 538 18.75 -2.81 -12.77
C VAL A 538 19.90 -2.69 -11.76
N PRO A 539 20.78 -3.70 -11.68
CA PRO A 539 22.20 -3.46 -11.52
C PRO A 539 22.93 -3.81 -12.82
N ALA A 540 23.49 -2.80 -13.49
CA ALA A 540 24.45 -2.96 -14.58
C ALA A 540 25.84 -3.38 -14.04
N ALA A 541 25.83 -4.36 -13.13
CA ALA A 541 26.98 -4.84 -12.36
C ALA A 541 27.13 -6.36 -12.42
N ALA A 542 26.39 -7.05 -13.31
CA ALA A 542 26.64 -8.45 -13.67
C ALA A 542 27.79 -8.63 -14.68
N ALA A 543 28.53 -7.56 -14.99
CA ALA A 543 29.73 -7.61 -15.83
C ALA A 543 30.99 -8.11 -15.09
N THR A 544 30.92 -8.26 -13.75
CA THR A 544 31.98 -8.86 -12.93
C THR A 544 31.42 -10.09 -12.21
N GLY A 545 32.01 -11.26 -12.47
CA GLY A 545 31.57 -12.56 -11.96
C GLY A 545 31.86 -12.80 -10.47
N ALA A 546 31.55 -11.83 -9.61
CA ALA A 546 31.53 -12.02 -8.17
C ALA A 546 30.16 -12.59 -7.75
N ALA A 547 30.16 -13.64 -6.93
CA ALA A 547 28.94 -14.07 -6.26
C ALA A 547 28.38 -12.91 -5.41
N PRO A 548 27.04 -12.78 -5.27
CA PRO A 548 26.46 -11.74 -4.43
C PRO A 548 26.91 -11.92 -2.98
N SER A 549 27.82 -11.06 -2.53
CA SER A 549 28.19 -10.98 -1.12
C SER A 549 26.99 -10.47 -0.32
N ALA A 550 26.73 -11.08 0.84
CA ALA A 550 25.59 -10.78 1.71
C ALA A 550 25.64 -9.40 2.40
N THR A 551 26.31 -8.41 1.79
CA THR A 551 26.62 -7.11 2.41
C THR A 551 26.66 -5.95 1.40
N SER A 552 26.43 -6.19 0.11
CA SER A 552 26.10 -5.09 -0.81
C SER A 552 24.61 -4.74 -0.61
N PRO A 553 24.24 -3.51 -0.23
CA PRO A 553 22.85 -3.17 0.07
C PRO A 553 22.03 -3.15 -1.21
N THR A 554 21.44 -4.30 -1.56
CA THR A 554 20.28 -4.39 -2.44
C THR A 554 19.26 -3.37 -1.95
N ARG A 555 18.96 -2.37 -2.79
CA ARG A 555 18.16 -1.20 -2.40
C ARG A 555 16.77 -1.67 -1.99
N GLU A 556 16.57 -1.80 -0.67
CA GLU A 556 15.46 -2.57 -0.12
C GLU A 556 14.11 -1.95 -0.47
N ASP A 557 13.21 -2.79 -0.98
CA ASP A 557 11.91 -2.35 -1.43
C ASP A 557 11.10 -1.66 -0.32
N LEU A 558 10.26 -0.70 -0.74
CA LEU A 558 9.42 0.07 0.14
C LEU A 558 8.50 -0.80 1.01
N ARG A 559 7.86 -1.86 0.47
CA ARG A 559 6.97 -2.72 1.27
C ARG A 559 7.73 -3.51 2.35
N SER A 560 8.96 -3.95 2.07
CA SER A 560 9.82 -4.60 3.09
C SER A 560 10.20 -3.62 4.22
N ARG A 561 10.52 -2.37 3.88
CA ARG A 561 10.82 -1.33 4.88
C ARG A 561 9.59 -0.95 5.70
N LEU A 562 8.43 -0.76 5.05
CA LEU A 562 7.14 -0.51 5.70
C LEU A 562 6.78 -1.62 6.69
N ALA A 563 6.98 -2.89 6.33
CA ALA A 563 6.70 -4.01 7.22
C ALA A 563 7.60 -4.03 8.46
N ARG A 564 8.90 -3.75 8.31
CA ARG A 564 9.83 -3.66 9.46
C ARG A 564 9.50 -2.49 10.39
N TRP A 565 9.09 -1.34 9.84
CA TRP A 565 8.58 -0.24 10.65
C TRP A 565 7.27 -0.62 11.34
N ALA A 566 6.31 -1.22 10.64
CA ALA A 566 5.03 -1.63 11.25
C ALA A 566 5.20 -2.60 12.43
N VAL A 567 6.16 -3.54 12.38
CA VAL A 567 6.48 -4.43 13.53
C VAL A 567 7.03 -3.62 14.71
N ALA A 568 7.98 -2.72 14.48
CA ALA A 568 8.57 -1.91 15.55
C ALA A 568 7.57 -0.89 16.14
N GLU A 569 6.77 -0.24 15.29
CA GLU A 569 5.72 0.71 15.67
C GLU A 569 4.59 0.02 16.45
N ALA A 570 4.22 -1.22 16.09
CA ALA A 570 3.24 -2.01 16.84
C ALA A 570 3.71 -2.35 18.26
N GLU A 571 4.99 -2.71 18.44
CA GLU A 571 5.56 -2.98 19.77
C GLU A 571 5.65 -1.68 20.60
N MET A 572 6.11 -0.57 20.00
CA MET A 572 6.16 0.74 20.69
C MET A 572 4.78 1.26 21.11
N LEU A 573 3.72 0.95 20.36
CA LEU A 573 2.34 1.30 20.71
C LEU A 573 1.70 0.33 21.72
N GLY A 574 2.33 -0.80 22.02
CA GLY A 574 1.71 -1.87 22.80
C GLY A 574 0.58 -2.59 22.08
N ILE A 575 0.61 -2.67 20.74
CA ILE A 575 -0.26 -3.54 19.93
C ILE A 575 0.33 -4.96 19.87
N THR A 576 1.65 -5.08 19.94
CA THR A 576 2.36 -6.34 20.21
C THR A 576 3.10 -6.25 21.54
N GLY A 577 3.38 -7.41 22.14
CA GLY A 577 4.23 -7.55 23.31
C GLY A 577 5.13 -8.77 23.15
N ARG A 578 6.44 -8.59 23.32
CA ARG A 578 7.46 -9.64 23.07
C ARG A 578 7.40 -10.17 21.62
N GLY A 579 6.97 -9.35 20.66
CA GLY A 579 6.79 -9.75 19.26
C GLY A 579 5.58 -10.67 18.98
N ALA A 580 4.73 -10.94 19.98
CA ALA A 580 3.44 -11.61 19.81
C ALA A 580 2.29 -10.57 19.81
N LEU A 581 1.20 -10.86 19.09
CA LEU A 581 0.03 -9.98 19.05
C LEU A 581 -0.79 -10.10 20.35
N SER A 582 -1.05 -8.96 21.01
CA SER A 582 -1.83 -8.90 22.26
C SER A 582 -3.32 -9.13 22.02
N SER A 583 -4.08 -9.37 23.08
CA SER A 583 -5.54 -9.53 23.03
C SER A 583 -6.24 -8.24 22.56
N HIS A 584 -5.85 -7.08 23.09
CA HIS A 584 -6.34 -5.78 22.61
C HIS A 584 -5.81 -5.43 21.20
N GLY A 585 -4.62 -5.89 20.83
CA GLY A 585 -4.08 -5.77 19.47
C GLY A 585 -4.86 -6.60 18.44
N ARG A 586 -5.35 -7.79 18.81
CA ARG A 586 -6.26 -8.61 17.99
C ARG A 586 -7.62 -7.93 17.78
N ALA A 587 -8.20 -7.32 18.82
CA ALA A 587 -9.49 -6.64 18.72
C ALA A 587 -9.52 -5.51 17.68
N LEU A 588 -8.38 -4.85 17.42
CA LEU A 588 -8.25 -3.84 16.34
C LEU A 588 -8.43 -4.41 14.92
N LEU A 589 -8.36 -5.73 14.74
CA LEU A 589 -8.47 -6.40 13.44
C LEU A 589 -9.84 -7.03 13.20
N GLU A 590 -10.68 -7.14 14.23
CA GLU A 590 -11.93 -7.89 14.17
C GLU A 590 -12.86 -7.40 13.04
N PRO A 591 -13.46 -8.32 12.27
CA PRO A 591 -14.39 -7.95 11.21
C PRO A 591 -15.74 -7.55 11.82
N HIS A 592 -16.15 -6.31 11.59
CA HIS A 592 -17.52 -5.83 11.82
C HIS A 592 -18.23 -5.67 10.47
N PRO A 593 -18.70 -6.77 9.84
CA PRO A 593 -19.23 -6.75 8.47
C PRO A 593 -20.54 -5.95 8.35
N ASP A 594 -21.38 -5.99 9.38
CA ASP A 594 -22.70 -5.37 9.42
C ASP A 594 -22.65 -3.84 9.63
N GLU A 595 -21.49 -3.30 10.03
CA GLU A 595 -21.31 -1.86 10.25
C GLU A 595 -20.78 -1.13 9.01
N PRO A 596 -21.15 0.15 8.80
CA PRO A 596 -20.59 0.97 7.73
C PRO A 596 -19.08 1.18 7.95
N PRO A 597 -18.25 1.24 6.89
CA PRO A 597 -16.79 1.26 7.00
C PRO A 597 -16.19 2.33 7.94
N ALA A 598 -16.87 3.48 8.08
CA ALA A 598 -16.44 4.55 8.98
C ALA A 598 -16.57 4.17 10.47
N ALA A 599 -17.61 3.44 10.87
CA ALA A 599 -17.85 3.06 12.26
C ALA A 599 -16.97 1.90 12.75
N ARG A 600 -16.53 1.02 11.83
CA ARG A 600 -15.77 -0.19 12.17
C ARG A 600 -14.49 0.08 12.96
N ILE A 601 -13.80 1.17 12.64
CA ILE A 601 -12.56 1.56 13.35
C ILE A 601 -12.90 1.98 14.78
N ASP A 602 -13.97 2.75 14.98
CA ASP A 602 -14.41 3.19 16.31
C ASP A 602 -14.86 2.00 17.16
N THR A 603 -15.66 1.08 16.61
CA THR A 603 -16.13 -0.13 17.31
C THR A 603 -14.98 -1.04 17.72
N ALA A 604 -14.04 -1.33 16.80
CA ALA A 604 -12.86 -2.15 17.08
C ALA A 604 -11.93 -1.47 18.11
N SER A 605 -11.73 -0.16 18.00
CA SER A 605 -10.91 0.63 18.94
C SER A 605 -11.54 0.67 20.33
N ALA A 606 -12.86 0.81 20.42
CA ALA A 606 -13.59 0.75 21.68
C ALA A 606 -13.55 -0.67 22.29
N HIS A 607 -13.54 -1.73 21.49
CA HIS A 607 -13.33 -3.08 22.02
C HIS A 607 -11.92 -3.27 22.56
N ALA A 608 -10.91 -2.85 21.80
CA ALA A 608 -9.51 -2.92 22.21
C ALA A 608 -9.26 -2.14 23.51
N ALA A 609 -9.86 -0.94 23.66
CA ALA A 609 -9.82 -0.16 24.89
C ALA A 609 -10.37 -0.95 26.10
N ARG A 610 -11.54 -1.61 25.96
CA ARG A 610 -12.13 -2.43 27.05
C ARG A 610 -11.25 -3.62 27.46
N LEU A 611 -10.50 -4.22 26.54
CA LEU A 611 -9.57 -5.31 26.84
C LEU A 611 -8.28 -4.80 27.51
N LEU A 612 -7.84 -3.59 27.14
CA LEU A 612 -6.66 -2.94 27.70
C LEU A 612 -6.88 -2.37 29.10
N ALA A 613 -8.07 -1.82 29.38
CA ALA A 613 -8.41 -1.16 30.65
C ALA A 613 -7.96 -1.93 31.92
N PRO A 614 -8.25 -3.24 32.11
CA PRO A 614 -7.84 -3.98 33.31
C PRO A 614 -6.33 -4.29 33.40
N LEU A 615 -5.56 -3.99 32.34
CA LEU A 615 -4.11 -4.25 32.25
C LEU A 615 -3.27 -2.99 32.54
N LEU A 616 -3.88 -1.81 32.46
CA LEU A 616 -3.21 -0.55 32.76
C LEU A 616 -3.15 -0.33 34.28
N PRO A 617 -2.05 0.23 34.82
CA PRO A 617 -2.00 0.58 36.24
C PRO A 617 -3.04 1.66 36.57
N GLU A 618 -3.82 1.46 37.64
CA GLU A 618 -4.70 2.51 38.16
C GLU A 618 -3.86 3.74 38.57
N PRO A 619 -4.25 4.97 38.14
CA PRO A 619 -3.61 6.20 38.61
C PRO A 619 -3.71 6.33 40.13
N LEU A 620 -2.61 6.75 40.76
CA LEU A 620 -2.49 6.94 42.19
C LEU A 620 -2.71 8.41 42.56
N ASP A 621 -3.56 8.62 43.56
CA ASP A 621 -3.78 9.91 44.24
C ASP A 621 -2.69 10.25 45.28
N HIS A 622 -1.62 9.45 45.37
CA HIS A 622 -0.60 9.59 46.41
C HIS A 622 0.82 9.16 46.00
N VAL A 623 1.80 9.72 46.72
CA VAL A 623 3.23 9.36 46.67
C VAL A 623 3.74 8.81 48.01
N LEU A 624 4.94 8.23 48.01
CA LEU A 624 5.68 7.83 49.20
C LEU A 624 6.82 8.82 49.46
N LEU A 625 6.67 9.69 50.46
CA LEU A 625 7.73 10.63 50.86
C LEU A 625 8.81 9.93 51.69
N GLN A 626 10.07 10.18 51.36
CA GLN A 626 11.26 9.61 52.02
C GLN A 626 12.10 10.69 52.72
N ALA A 627 12.92 10.27 53.70
CA ALA A 627 13.67 11.19 54.56
C ALA A 627 14.84 11.92 53.87
N ASP A 628 15.24 11.49 52.67
CA ASP A 628 16.34 12.04 51.86
C ASP A 628 15.88 13.12 50.86
N LEU A 629 14.71 13.71 51.11
CA LEU A 629 14.05 14.71 50.26
C LEU A 629 13.60 14.15 48.90
N THR A 630 13.17 12.89 48.84
CA THR A 630 12.55 12.31 47.64
C THR A 630 11.08 11.93 47.86
N ALA A 631 10.33 11.88 46.76
CA ALA A 631 9.02 11.25 46.66
C ALA A 631 9.08 10.12 45.63
N VAL A 632 8.58 8.94 45.97
CA VAL A 632 8.48 7.80 45.06
C VAL A 632 7.01 7.59 44.67
N ALA A 633 6.74 7.63 43.38
CA ALA A 633 5.45 7.26 42.79
C ALA A 633 5.53 5.81 42.27
N PRO A 634 4.93 4.81 42.94
CA PRO A 634 5.03 3.40 42.55
C PRO A 634 4.14 3.01 41.35
N GLY A 635 3.56 3.99 40.68
CA GLY A 635 2.68 3.88 39.52
C GLY A 635 2.42 5.28 38.93
N PRO A 636 1.61 5.40 37.86
CA PRO A 636 1.15 6.70 37.38
C PRO A 636 0.47 7.49 38.49
N LEU A 637 0.67 8.81 38.49
CA LEU A 637 -0.05 9.71 39.38
C LEU A 637 -1.27 10.28 38.68
N GLU A 638 -2.33 10.57 39.44
CA GLU A 638 -3.44 11.38 38.92
C GLU A 638 -2.92 12.75 38.43
N ARG A 639 -3.49 13.24 37.33
CA ARG A 639 -2.98 14.43 36.63
C ARG A 639 -2.79 15.68 37.53
N PRO A 640 -3.73 16.07 38.41
CA PRO A 640 -3.54 17.25 39.28
C PRO A 640 -2.37 17.11 40.27
N LEU A 641 -2.12 15.88 40.73
CA LEU A 641 -0.99 15.53 41.58
C LEU A 641 0.31 15.56 40.75
N ALA A 642 0.34 14.95 39.57
CA ALA A 642 1.50 14.94 38.68
C ALA A 642 1.96 16.37 38.29
N GLU A 643 1.02 17.22 37.86
CA GLU A 643 1.28 18.62 37.48
C GLU A 643 1.83 19.42 38.68
N THR A 644 1.21 19.29 39.86
CA THR A 644 1.68 20.01 41.05
C THR A 644 3.02 19.51 41.55
N LEU A 645 3.27 18.19 41.48
CA LEU A 645 4.54 17.59 41.91
C LEU A 645 5.69 17.95 40.96
N GLY A 646 5.44 18.05 39.64
CA GLY A 646 6.43 18.50 38.66
C GLY A 646 6.83 19.99 38.78
N ILE A 647 5.98 20.82 39.40
CA ILE A 647 6.36 22.19 39.81
C ILE A 647 7.17 22.13 41.11
N LEU A 648 6.77 21.29 42.07
CA LEU A 648 7.29 21.26 43.44
C LEU A 648 8.63 20.50 43.59
N ALA A 649 8.95 19.59 42.67
CA ALA A 649 10.10 18.70 42.69
C ALA A 649 10.69 18.48 41.28
N ASP A 650 11.94 18.05 41.23
CA ASP A 650 12.63 17.71 39.98
C ASP A 650 12.64 16.17 39.78
N VAL A 651 12.41 15.67 38.56
CA VAL A 651 12.42 14.22 38.30
C VAL A 651 13.86 13.72 38.21
N GLU A 652 14.22 12.77 39.07
CA GLU A 652 15.58 12.18 39.13
C GLU A 652 15.66 10.86 38.35
N SER A 653 14.58 10.07 38.33
CA SER A 653 14.53 8.82 37.58
C SER A 653 13.12 8.55 37.05
N LYS A 654 13.04 8.14 35.78
CA LYS A 654 11.85 7.62 35.11
C LYS A 654 12.00 6.10 34.99
N GLY A 655 10.99 5.35 35.40
CA GLY A 655 11.02 3.88 35.40
C GLY A 655 9.74 3.29 35.98
N GLY A 656 9.79 2.03 36.43
CA GLY A 656 8.63 1.36 37.06
C GLY A 656 8.13 2.02 38.36
N ALA A 657 8.92 2.92 38.94
CA ALA A 657 8.47 3.91 39.90
C ALA A 657 9.19 5.25 39.58
N THR A 658 8.45 6.35 39.52
CA THR A 658 9.05 7.68 39.25
C THR A 658 9.59 8.26 40.56
N VAL A 659 10.84 8.70 40.55
CA VAL A 659 11.49 9.32 41.72
C VAL A 659 11.62 10.82 41.49
N TYR A 660 11.00 11.60 42.36
CA TYR A 660 11.06 13.05 42.40
C TYR A 660 11.94 13.50 43.56
N ARG A 661 12.76 14.54 43.36
CA ARG A 661 13.63 15.13 44.38
C ARG A 661 13.21 16.56 44.68
N PHE A 662 12.99 16.88 45.95
CA PHE A 662 12.71 18.24 46.40
C PHE A 662 14.03 19.00 46.60
N THR A 663 14.16 20.13 45.91
CA THR A 663 15.33 21.01 45.99
C THR A 663 14.92 22.39 46.52
N PRO A 664 15.85 23.21 47.06
CA PRO A 664 15.55 24.60 47.42
C PRO A 664 15.07 25.45 46.23
N GLU A 665 15.33 24.99 45.01
CA GLU A 665 14.98 25.64 43.74
C GLU A 665 13.60 25.19 43.25
N SER A 666 13.27 23.91 43.31
CA SER A 666 11.93 23.39 43.01
C SER A 666 10.87 23.91 43.99
N VAL A 667 11.20 23.98 45.28
CA VAL A 667 10.32 24.58 46.29
C VAL A 667 10.13 26.09 46.02
N ARG A 668 11.19 26.80 45.60
CA ARG A 668 11.08 28.22 45.23
C ARG A 668 10.21 28.42 43.99
N ARG A 669 10.37 27.57 42.97
CA ARG A 669 9.54 27.53 41.74
C ARG A 669 8.05 27.45 42.09
N ALA A 670 7.67 26.63 43.06
CA ALA A 670 6.29 26.53 43.54
C ALA A 670 5.80 27.81 44.26
N LEU A 671 6.63 28.45 45.09
CA LEU A 671 6.27 29.71 45.75
C LEU A 671 6.18 30.88 44.76
N ASP A 672 7.06 30.92 43.75
CA ASP A 672 7.03 31.91 42.67
C ASP A 672 5.82 31.72 41.73
N ALA A 673 5.31 30.49 41.63
CA ALA A 673 4.02 30.17 41.01
C ALA A 673 2.80 30.51 41.90
N GLY A 674 2.99 31.16 43.05
CA GLY A 674 1.92 31.68 43.90
C GLY A 674 1.40 30.72 44.98
N ARG A 675 2.00 29.53 45.17
CA ARG A 675 1.69 28.64 46.30
C ARG A 675 2.24 29.25 47.60
N THR A 676 1.52 29.13 48.71
CA THR A 676 2.08 29.41 50.05
C THR A 676 2.75 28.17 50.65
N ALA A 677 3.55 28.35 51.71
CA ALA A 677 4.11 27.23 52.47
C ALA A 677 3.01 26.32 53.05
N ASP A 678 1.89 26.89 53.46
CA ASP A 678 0.77 26.16 54.06
C ASP A 678 0.02 25.33 53.00
N ASP A 679 -0.15 25.87 51.79
CA ASP A 679 -0.66 25.12 50.64
C ASP A 679 0.25 23.93 50.30
N VAL A 680 1.58 24.12 50.34
CA VAL A 680 2.55 23.07 50.06
C VAL A 680 2.52 21.96 51.13
N HIS A 681 2.48 22.31 52.42
CA HIS A 681 2.34 21.30 53.49
C HIS A 681 0.99 20.58 53.41
N THR A 682 -0.10 21.31 53.14
CA THR A 682 -1.45 20.74 52.98
C THR A 682 -1.50 19.78 51.79
N PHE A 683 -0.92 20.16 50.65
CA PHE A 683 -0.82 19.31 49.47
C PHE A 683 0.00 18.04 49.73
N LEU A 684 1.19 18.16 50.32
CA LEU A 684 2.05 17.03 50.66
C LEU A 684 1.41 16.11 51.71
N ALA A 685 0.64 16.64 52.66
CA ALA A 685 -0.07 15.86 53.65
C ALA A 685 -1.30 15.12 53.05
N ALA A 686 -1.98 15.73 52.09
CA ALA A 686 -3.13 15.12 51.42
C ALA A 686 -2.74 13.98 50.46
N HIS A 687 -1.64 14.14 49.71
CA HIS A 687 -1.22 13.20 48.66
C HIS A 687 0.00 12.36 49.06
N SER A 688 0.25 12.13 50.35
CA SER A 688 1.33 11.24 50.82
C SER A 688 0.81 10.10 51.66
N ARG A 689 1.21 8.87 51.29
CA ARG A 689 0.95 7.66 52.09
C ARG A 689 1.82 7.55 53.35
N THR A 690 2.92 8.30 53.41
CA THR A 690 3.78 8.41 54.59
C THR A 690 3.63 9.79 55.24
N PRO A 691 3.82 9.94 56.57
CA PRO A 691 3.86 11.27 57.19
C PRO A 691 4.96 12.14 56.57
N VAL A 692 4.67 13.42 56.32
CA VAL A 692 5.63 14.36 55.69
C VAL A 692 6.93 14.38 56.51
N PRO A 693 8.09 14.02 55.92
CA PRO A 693 9.33 13.93 56.67
C PRO A 693 9.78 15.30 57.20
N GLN A 694 10.22 15.34 58.46
CA GLN A 694 10.73 16.55 59.11
C GLN A 694 11.76 17.35 58.26
N PRO A 695 12.73 16.72 57.54
CA PRO A 695 13.65 17.46 56.66
C PRO A 695 12.95 18.22 55.54
N LEU A 696 11.92 17.64 54.91
CA LEU A 696 11.14 18.27 53.86
C LEU A 696 10.32 19.44 54.42
N SER A 697 9.70 19.26 55.59
CA SER A 697 8.99 20.35 56.25
C SER A 697 9.92 21.51 56.66
N TYR A 698 11.17 21.24 57.04
CA TYR A 698 12.17 22.30 57.27
C TYR A 698 12.56 23.01 55.97
N LEU A 699 12.78 22.29 54.87
CA LEU A 699 13.12 22.87 53.57
C LEU A 699 12.04 23.86 53.10
N VAL A 700 10.77 23.44 53.09
CA VAL A 700 9.63 24.29 52.68
C VAL A 700 9.57 25.56 53.53
N ASN A 701 9.68 25.44 54.85
CA ASN A 701 9.61 26.56 55.77
C ASN A 701 10.82 27.51 55.69
N ASP A 702 12.03 27.01 55.42
CA ASP A 702 13.22 27.84 55.27
C ASP A 702 13.21 28.64 53.94
N VAL A 703 12.82 28.00 52.83
CA VAL A 703 12.64 28.69 51.54
C VAL A 703 11.54 29.76 51.65
N ALA A 704 10.40 29.44 52.26
CA ALA A 704 9.30 30.39 52.45
C ALA A 704 9.66 31.57 53.38
N ARG A 705 10.48 31.37 54.42
CA ARG A 705 10.98 32.46 55.29
C ARG A 705 11.94 33.42 54.59
N LYS A 706 12.53 33.00 53.47
CA LYS A 706 13.45 33.80 52.63
C LYS A 706 12.70 34.46 51.47
N HIS A 707 11.64 33.82 50.97
CA HIS A 707 10.67 34.38 50.04
C HIS A 707 9.99 35.64 50.63
N GLY A 708 9.70 36.64 49.79
CA GLY A 708 8.95 37.84 50.20
C GLY A 708 9.61 38.82 51.20
N ARG A 709 10.88 38.64 51.60
CA ARG A 709 11.57 39.59 52.51
C ARG A 709 11.83 40.97 51.90
N LEU A 710 11.87 41.07 50.58
CA LEU A 710 11.97 42.32 49.83
C LEU A 710 10.56 42.79 49.48
N ARG A 711 10.22 44.05 49.79
CA ARG A 711 8.90 44.63 49.51
C ARG A 711 8.94 45.48 48.26
N ILE A 712 8.03 45.20 47.34
CA ILE A 712 7.83 45.93 46.09
C ILE A 712 6.66 46.89 46.28
N GLY A 713 6.84 48.16 45.93
CA GLY A 713 5.75 49.13 45.83
C GLY A 713 5.35 49.30 44.37
N ALA A 714 4.05 49.34 44.07
CA ALA A 714 3.57 49.55 42.71
C ALA A 714 3.95 50.96 42.20
N ALA A 715 4.89 51.00 41.27
CA ALA A 715 5.05 52.06 40.30
C ALA A 715 4.58 51.49 38.96
N SER A 716 3.56 52.10 38.35
CA SER A 716 3.01 51.62 37.08
C SER A 716 4.01 51.76 35.93
N ALA A 717 4.95 52.69 36.06
CA ALA A 717 6.15 52.81 35.25
C ALA A 717 7.25 53.55 36.05
N TYR A 718 8.49 53.51 35.59
CA TYR A 718 9.57 54.35 36.10
C TYR A 718 10.27 55.08 34.94
N LEU A 719 10.90 56.21 35.26
CA LEU A 719 11.69 57.01 34.33
C LEU A 719 13.09 57.16 34.91
N ARG A 720 14.09 56.66 34.19
CA ARG A 720 15.50 56.81 34.49
C ARG A 720 16.12 57.86 33.56
N CYS A 721 16.93 58.76 34.11
CA CYS A 721 17.72 59.71 33.33
C CYS A 721 19.00 60.04 34.08
N ASP A 722 20.12 60.10 33.36
CA ASP A 722 21.43 60.36 33.96
C ASP A 722 21.67 61.85 34.30
N ASP A 723 20.74 62.73 33.92
CA ASP A 723 20.70 64.16 34.29
C ASP A 723 19.63 64.44 35.34
N ASP A 724 20.07 64.77 36.56
CA ASP A 724 19.22 65.18 37.70
C ASP A 724 18.42 66.45 37.39
N ALA A 725 19.05 67.44 36.74
CA ALA A 725 18.42 68.73 36.46
C ALA A 725 17.23 68.56 35.50
N LEU A 726 17.35 67.66 34.53
CA LEU A 726 16.27 67.32 33.60
C LEU A 726 15.09 66.65 34.31
N LEU A 727 15.34 65.75 35.28
CA LEU A 727 14.27 65.15 36.08
C LEU A 727 13.62 66.15 37.05
N ALA A 728 14.40 67.11 37.56
CA ALA A 728 13.88 68.21 38.36
C ALA A 728 13.00 69.16 37.52
N GLU A 729 13.38 69.44 36.27
CA GLU A 729 12.58 70.21 35.30
C GLU A 729 11.26 69.48 34.99
N ILE A 730 11.32 68.19 34.66
CA ILE A 730 10.13 67.36 34.38
C ILE A 730 9.17 67.31 35.58
N LEU A 731 9.69 67.26 36.81
CA LEU A 731 8.86 67.33 38.04
C LEU A 731 8.27 68.72 38.29
N ALA A 732 8.92 69.79 37.83
CA ALA A 732 8.48 71.16 38.02
C ALA A 732 7.49 71.64 36.93
N ASP A 733 7.53 71.05 35.74
CA ASP A 733 6.58 71.34 34.66
C ASP A 733 5.16 70.90 35.06
N ARG A 734 4.24 71.88 35.11
CA ARG A 734 2.83 71.64 35.43
C ARG A 734 2.13 70.66 34.48
N ARG A 735 2.66 70.45 33.27
CA ARG A 735 2.15 69.46 32.29
C ARG A 735 2.35 68.02 32.78
N SER A 736 3.35 67.72 33.61
CA SER A 736 3.63 66.37 34.11
C SER A 736 2.71 65.91 35.27
N ALA A 737 1.92 66.82 35.84
CA ALA A 737 1.07 66.55 37.00
C ALA A 737 0.07 65.37 36.79
N GLY A 738 -0.40 65.18 35.55
CA GLY A 738 -1.27 64.04 35.19
C GLY A 738 -0.58 62.68 35.27
N LEU A 739 0.75 62.62 35.13
CA LEU A 739 1.56 61.39 35.16
C LEU A 739 1.84 60.90 36.59
N ARG A 740 1.53 61.73 37.59
CA ARG A 740 1.71 61.46 39.04
C ARG A 740 3.11 60.94 39.37
N LEU A 741 4.12 61.68 38.92
CA LEU A 741 5.53 61.36 39.13
C LEU A 741 5.92 61.56 40.60
N ARG A 742 6.67 60.62 41.16
CA ARG A 742 7.25 60.65 42.49
C ARG A 742 8.72 60.25 42.41
N ARG A 743 9.62 61.09 42.94
CA ARG A 743 11.05 60.80 42.96
C ARG A 743 11.38 59.60 43.86
N LEU A 744 12.13 58.63 43.33
CA LEU A 744 12.63 57.47 44.10
C LEU A 744 14.13 57.59 44.39
N ALA A 745 14.90 58.17 43.46
CA ALA A 745 16.33 58.42 43.57
C ALA A 745 16.70 59.71 42.81
N PRO A 746 17.95 60.20 42.89
CA PRO A 746 18.37 61.38 42.13
C PRO A 746 18.11 61.24 40.62
N THR A 747 18.41 60.07 40.03
CA THR A 747 18.28 59.77 38.60
C THR A 747 17.03 58.94 38.24
N VAL A 748 16.07 58.75 39.17
CA VAL A 748 14.90 57.88 38.97
C VAL A 748 13.61 58.45 39.54
N LEU A 749 12.58 58.56 38.68
CA LEU A 749 11.19 58.85 39.05
C LEU A 749 10.33 57.59 38.90
N ALA A 750 9.33 57.42 39.76
CA ALA A 750 8.23 56.48 39.58
C ALA A 750 6.97 57.22 39.12
N ALA A 751 6.26 56.68 38.15
CA ALA A 751 4.93 57.13 37.74
C ALA A 751 3.85 56.21 38.31
N GLN A 752 2.64 56.74 38.47
CA GLN A 752 1.42 55.93 38.68
C GLN A 752 0.63 55.74 37.37
N ALA A 753 1.01 56.45 36.29
CA ALA A 753 0.54 56.18 34.94
C ALA A 753 1.29 54.96 34.34
N PRO A 754 0.62 54.11 33.53
CA PRO A 754 1.26 52.95 32.88
C PRO A 754 2.31 53.37 31.84
N PRO A 755 3.19 52.45 31.40
CA PRO A 755 4.37 52.80 30.60
C PRO A 755 4.04 53.52 29.30
N ASP A 756 3.00 53.09 28.58
CA ASP A 756 2.59 53.69 27.31
C ASP A 756 2.11 55.14 27.50
N THR A 757 1.27 55.38 28.50
CA THR A 757 0.79 56.74 28.85
C THR A 757 1.94 57.64 29.33
N LEU A 758 2.95 57.08 30.00
CA LEU A 758 4.16 57.81 30.39
C LEU A 758 5.02 58.17 29.16
N LEU A 759 5.23 57.21 28.25
CA LEU A 759 5.95 57.38 26.98
C LEU A 759 5.29 58.45 26.10
N GLU A 760 3.97 58.40 25.92
CA GLU A 760 3.20 59.38 25.15
C GLU A 760 3.19 60.76 25.79
N GLY A 761 2.95 60.84 27.11
CA GLY A 761 2.93 62.10 27.85
C GLY A 761 4.26 62.86 27.79
N LEU A 762 5.38 62.14 27.96
CA LEU A 762 6.72 62.73 27.86
C LEU A 762 7.06 63.18 26.43
N ARG A 763 6.61 62.44 25.40
CA ARG A 763 6.74 62.85 23.99
C ARG A 763 5.95 64.13 23.69
N ALA A 764 4.72 64.23 24.18
CA ALA A 764 3.90 65.44 24.06
C ALA A 764 4.50 66.67 24.79
N MET A 765 5.32 66.44 25.82
CA MET A 765 6.05 67.49 26.53
C MET A 765 7.34 67.94 25.79
N GLY A 766 7.84 67.16 24.82
CA GLY A 766 9.03 67.46 24.02
C GLY A 766 10.23 66.52 24.24
N TYR A 767 10.09 65.48 25.06
CA TYR A 767 11.17 64.54 25.41
C TYR A 767 11.11 63.23 24.59
N ALA A 768 12.20 62.48 24.52
CA ALA A 768 12.31 61.27 23.68
C ALA A 768 12.70 60.00 24.48
N PRO A 769 11.80 59.41 25.28
CA PRO A 769 12.08 58.20 26.06
C PRO A 769 11.98 56.90 25.25
N ALA A 770 12.69 55.88 25.73
CA ALA A 770 12.66 54.49 25.27
C ALA A 770 12.06 53.58 26.37
N ALA A 771 11.52 52.41 25.98
CA ALA A 771 10.95 51.45 26.93
C ALA A 771 12.05 50.58 27.57
N GLU A 772 12.00 50.37 28.89
CA GLU A 772 12.96 49.58 29.67
C GLU A 772 12.28 48.33 30.25
N SER A 773 13.07 47.29 30.52
CA SER A 773 12.68 46.01 31.10
C SER A 773 12.51 46.07 32.61
N ALA A 774 11.86 45.06 33.17
CA ALA A 774 11.84 44.86 34.62
C ALA A 774 13.25 44.58 35.19
N GLU A 775 14.17 44.13 34.33
CA GLU A 775 15.57 43.80 34.61
C GLU A 775 16.56 44.97 34.38
N GLY A 776 16.14 46.09 33.76
CA GLY A 776 16.99 47.24 33.41
C GLY A 776 17.63 47.21 32.01
N ASP A 777 17.53 46.10 31.28
CA ASP A 777 17.71 46.02 29.82
C ASP A 777 16.47 46.58 29.07
N VAL A 778 16.28 46.35 27.77
CA VAL A 778 15.01 46.70 27.05
C VAL A 778 14.08 45.47 27.00
N LEU A 779 12.80 45.62 27.36
CA LEU A 779 11.92 44.49 27.71
C LEU A 779 11.49 43.60 26.53
N VAL A 780 11.44 42.29 26.78
CA VAL A 780 10.73 41.27 25.99
C VAL A 780 9.96 40.35 26.97
N SER A 781 8.75 39.93 26.62
CA SER A 781 7.75 39.35 27.53
C SER A 781 7.78 37.81 27.70
N ARG A 782 7.15 37.32 28.78
CA ARG A 782 6.91 35.88 29.03
C ARG A 782 5.83 35.31 28.06
N PRO A 783 5.95 34.05 27.60
CA PRO A 783 4.91 33.39 26.80
C PRO A 783 3.85 32.70 27.66
N GLU A 784 2.58 32.81 27.25
CA GLU A 784 1.47 31.98 27.73
C GLU A 784 1.50 30.59 27.04
N ALA A 785 0.75 29.62 27.57
CA ALA A 785 0.62 28.30 26.94
C ALA A 785 -0.09 28.43 25.58
N GLN A 786 0.68 28.29 24.50
CA GLN A 786 0.22 28.48 23.14
C GLN A 786 -0.56 27.24 22.66
N ARG A 787 -1.74 27.48 22.09
CA ARG A 787 -2.54 26.50 21.34
C ARG A 787 -2.68 26.97 19.92
N THR A 788 -2.76 26.04 18.97
CA THR A 788 -3.21 26.39 17.61
C THR A 788 -4.70 26.73 17.64
N PRO A 789 -5.23 27.45 16.62
CA PRO A 789 -6.65 27.37 16.30
C PRO A 789 -7.11 25.91 16.11
N PRO A 790 -8.41 25.58 16.21
CA PRO A 790 -8.90 24.24 15.90
C PRO A 790 -8.48 23.79 14.50
N ARG A 791 -7.86 22.60 14.39
CA ARG A 791 -7.42 21.98 13.13
C ARG A 791 -7.99 20.57 13.00
N THR A 792 -8.31 20.18 11.78
CA THR A 792 -8.67 18.80 11.43
C THR A 792 -7.39 17.95 11.30
N PRO A 793 -7.38 16.68 11.77
CA PRO A 793 -6.30 15.74 11.49
C PRO A 793 -6.01 15.59 9.99
N PRO A 794 -4.78 15.25 9.58
CA PRO A 794 -4.45 15.02 8.17
C PRO A 794 -5.20 13.79 7.64
N VAL A 795 -5.89 13.94 6.51
CA VAL A 795 -6.62 12.83 5.87
C VAL A 795 -5.63 11.90 5.17
N PRO A 796 -5.69 10.56 5.41
CA PRO A 796 -4.86 9.59 4.69
C PRO A 796 -4.99 9.68 3.17
N VAL A 797 -3.91 9.36 2.45
CA VAL A 797 -3.82 9.46 0.98
C VAL A 797 -3.83 8.05 0.34
N PRO A 798 -5.03 7.43 0.14
CA PRO A 798 -5.14 6.06 -0.37
C PRO A 798 -4.64 5.93 -1.82
N GLU A 799 -4.33 4.69 -2.22
CA GLU A 799 -3.87 4.42 -3.59
C GLU A 799 -5.03 4.14 -4.55
N GLY A 800 -5.31 5.09 -5.45
CA GLY A 800 -6.34 4.94 -6.48
C GLY A 800 -7.74 5.36 -6.01
N PRO A 801 -8.79 5.03 -6.80
CA PRO A 801 -10.16 5.36 -6.41
C PRO A 801 -10.59 4.56 -5.16
N PRO A 802 -11.53 5.09 -4.36
CA PRO A 802 -12.06 4.37 -3.20
C PRO A 802 -12.68 3.03 -3.62
N VAL A 803 -12.59 2.04 -2.74
CA VAL A 803 -13.20 0.73 -2.98
C VAL A 803 -14.71 0.90 -3.01
N ALA A 804 -15.33 0.51 -4.13
CA ALA A 804 -16.77 0.53 -4.30
C ALA A 804 -17.45 -0.47 -3.34
N ASP A 805 -18.55 -0.04 -2.72
CA ASP A 805 -19.39 -0.92 -1.92
C ASP A 805 -20.20 -1.90 -2.80
N ALA A 806 -20.87 -2.87 -2.18
CA ALA A 806 -21.65 -3.86 -2.92
C ALA A 806 -22.78 -3.23 -3.75
N THR A 807 -23.37 -2.13 -3.25
CA THR A 807 -24.46 -1.39 -3.90
C THR A 807 -24.00 -0.74 -5.20
N LEU A 808 -22.89 0.00 -5.16
CA LEU A 808 -22.30 0.68 -6.32
C LEU A 808 -21.71 -0.33 -7.32
N LEU A 809 -21.12 -1.43 -6.84
CA LEU A 809 -20.69 -2.53 -7.72
C LEU A 809 -21.88 -3.15 -8.46
N GLY A 810 -22.97 -3.46 -7.76
CA GLY A 810 -24.19 -4.00 -8.38
C GLY A 810 -24.84 -3.04 -9.37
N ALA A 811 -24.87 -1.74 -9.05
CA ALA A 811 -25.35 -0.70 -9.97
C ALA A 811 -24.45 -0.56 -11.22
N ALA A 812 -23.13 -0.58 -11.04
CA ALA A 812 -22.16 -0.51 -12.14
C ALA A 812 -22.27 -1.73 -13.07
N VAL A 813 -22.41 -2.95 -12.53
CA VAL A 813 -22.61 -4.17 -13.35
C VAL A 813 -23.90 -4.07 -14.16
N ARG A 814 -25.02 -3.65 -13.55
CA ARG A 814 -26.29 -3.44 -14.28
C ARG A 814 -26.15 -2.41 -15.40
N ALA A 815 -25.47 -1.29 -15.16
CA ALA A 815 -25.23 -0.26 -16.18
C ALA A 815 -24.37 -0.80 -17.35
N ILE A 816 -23.28 -1.50 -17.05
CA ILE A 816 -22.39 -2.14 -18.04
C ILE A 816 -23.15 -3.19 -18.88
N ARG A 817 -24.04 -3.97 -18.25
CA ARG A 817 -24.88 -4.96 -18.93
C ARG A 817 -25.91 -4.32 -19.85
N ALA A 818 -26.61 -3.29 -19.37
CA ALA A 818 -27.60 -2.56 -20.16
C ALA A 818 -26.96 -1.92 -21.40
N GLY A 819 -25.78 -1.31 -21.26
CA GLY A 819 -25.05 -0.75 -22.39
C GLY A 819 -24.47 -1.80 -23.34
N ASP A 820 -24.02 -2.96 -22.86
CA ASP A 820 -23.57 -4.05 -23.74
C ASP A 820 -24.73 -4.69 -24.53
N LEU A 821 -25.93 -4.80 -23.91
CA LEU A 821 -27.14 -5.24 -24.59
C LEU A 821 -27.57 -4.22 -25.66
N ALA A 822 -27.56 -2.92 -25.32
CA ALA A 822 -27.85 -1.85 -26.29
C ALA A 822 -26.85 -1.80 -27.45
N ALA A 823 -25.56 -2.06 -27.19
CA ALA A 823 -24.50 -2.07 -28.20
C ALA A 823 -24.50 -3.34 -29.09
N THR A 824 -25.19 -4.41 -28.69
CA THR A 824 -25.23 -5.69 -29.43
C THR A 824 -26.60 -6.02 -30.04
N ALA A 825 -27.63 -5.20 -29.79
CA ALA A 825 -28.96 -5.38 -30.35
C ALA A 825 -28.98 -5.21 -31.90
N PRO A 826 -29.56 -6.15 -32.66
CA PRO A 826 -29.57 -6.09 -34.12
C PRO A 826 -30.50 -4.97 -34.64
N HIS A 827 -29.96 -4.06 -35.43
CA HIS A 827 -30.72 -2.93 -35.99
C HIS A 827 -31.74 -3.36 -37.05
N LYS A 828 -32.95 -2.76 -37.00
CA LYS A 828 -33.97 -2.90 -38.06
C LYS A 828 -33.55 -2.06 -39.28
N PRO A 829 -33.46 -2.64 -40.50
CA PRO A 829 -33.12 -1.86 -41.69
C PRO A 829 -34.26 -0.88 -42.02
N ALA A 830 -33.91 0.40 -42.19
CA ALA A 830 -34.87 1.42 -42.59
C ALA A 830 -35.34 1.21 -44.03
N VAL A 831 -36.66 1.15 -44.23
CA VAL A 831 -37.26 1.09 -45.57
C VAL A 831 -37.15 2.47 -46.22
N VAL A 832 -36.31 2.59 -47.25
CA VAL A 832 -36.21 3.83 -48.03
C VAL A 832 -37.40 3.91 -48.99
N SER A 833 -38.45 4.60 -48.55
CA SER A 833 -39.58 5.01 -49.41
C SER A 833 -39.12 6.10 -50.38
N GLY A 834 -39.02 5.78 -51.66
CA GLY A 834 -38.53 6.71 -52.68
C GLY A 834 -39.55 7.77 -53.09
N ALA A 835 -39.09 9.02 -53.28
CA ALA A 835 -39.82 10.06 -53.98
C ALA A 835 -38.87 11.09 -54.63
N GLY A 836 -39.12 11.43 -55.90
CA GLY A 836 -38.66 12.69 -56.50
C GLY A 836 -37.27 12.72 -57.14
N ALA A 837 -37.14 12.21 -58.37
CA ALA A 837 -36.07 12.59 -59.29
C ALA A 837 -36.47 13.83 -60.14
N PRO A 838 -35.56 14.78 -60.39
CA PRO A 838 -35.60 15.68 -61.54
C PRO A 838 -34.54 15.31 -62.60
N PRO A 839 -34.73 15.67 -63.89
CA PRO A 839 -33.98 15.11 -65.02
C PRO A 839 -32.66 15.83 -65.39
N ASP A 840 -31.92 15.19 -66.30
CA ASP A 840 -30.54 15.45 -66.72
C ASP A 840 -30.22 16.82 -67.35
N ALA A 841 -28.94 17.21 -67.25
CA ALA A 841 -28.28 18.07 -68.24
C ALA A 841 -26.76 17.82 -68.36
N GLY A 842 -26.33 17.19 -69.47
CA GLY A 842 -25.26 17.76 -70.31
C GLY A 842 -23.77 17.42 -70.03
N SER A 843 -23.29 16.33 -70.64
CA SER A 843 -22.02 16.25 -71.42
C SER A 843 -20.64 16.66 -70.84
N GLY A 844 -19.62 15.81 -71.03
CA GLY A 844 -18.20 16.23 -71.02
C GLY A 844 -17.18 15.08 -71.08
N SER A 845 -16.65 14.77 -72.27
CA SER A 845 -15.66 13.68 -72.46
C SER A 845 -14.21 14.18 -72.37
N GLY A 846 -13.23 13.33 -71.99
CA GLY A 846 -11.82 13.63 -72.33
C GLY A 846 -10.67 12.98 -71.52
N ALA A 847 -10.40 11.70 -71.78
CA ALA A 847 -9.11 10.96 -71.70
C ALA A 847 -7.83 11.50 -70.98
N GLY A 848 -7.25 10.64 -70.10
CA GLY A 848 -5.79 10.37 -69.92
C GLY A 848 -4.95 11.35 -69.08
N SER A 849 -3.95 10.96 -68.27
CA SER A 849 -3.37 9.65 -67.94
C SER A 849 -2.60 9.69 -66.59
N ARG A 850 -2.55 8.56 -65.85
CA ARG A 850 -1.58 8.09 -64.81
C ARG A 850 -0.81 9.10 -63.92
N PRO A 851 -0.74 8.82 -62.60
CA PRO A 851 0.39 8.04 -62.08
C PRO A 851 -0.06 6.83 -61.21
N GLY A 852 0.84 6.18 -60.48
CA GLY A 852 0.57 4.91 -59.77
C GLY A 852 1.01 4.86 -58.30
N SER A 853 1.13 3.63 -57.77
CA SER A 853 1.59 3.24 -56.42
C SER A 853 0.64 3.50 -55.23
N GLY A 854 0.07 2.41 -54.67
CA GLY A 854 -0.29 2.38 -53.24
C GLY A 854 -1.51 1.54 -52.83
N ALA A 855 -1.37 0.82 -51.71
CA ALA A 855 -2.41 0.32 -50.81
C ALA A 855 -3.42 -0.78 -51.26
N ARG A 856 -3.03 -2.02 -50.93
CA ARG A 856 -3.82 -3.10 -50.31
C ARG A 856 -5.35 -2.90 -50.14
N SER A 857 -6.10 -3.86 -50.67
CA SER A 857 -7.54 -4.06 -50.44
C SER A 857 -7.89 -4.20 -48.95
N GLY A 858 -8.90 -3.45 -48.51
CA GLY A 858 -9.62 -3.65 -47.25
C GLY A 858 -11.11 -3.44 -47.48
N ALA A 859 -11.86 -4.54 -47.61
CA ALA A 859 -13.31 -4.49 -47.69
C ALA A 859 -13.89 -4.25 -46.28
N ALA A 860 -14.11 -2.98 -45.94
CA ALA A 860 -14.65 -2.57 -44.64
C ALA A 860 -16.17 -2.80 -44.57
N ALA A 861 -16.63 -3.38 -43.46
CA ALA A 861 -18.05 -3.54 -43.18
C ALA A 861 -18.71 -2.18 -42.89
N THR A 862 -19.68 -1.78 -43.71
CA THR A 862 -20.54 -0.61 -43.46
C THR A 862 -21.83 -1.05 -42.78
N GLY A 863 -21.85 -1.03 -41.45
CA GLY A 863 -23.05 -1.36 -40.65
C GLY A 863 -23.20 -0.63 -39.32
N ASP A 864 -22.18 0.12 -38.86
CA ASP A 864 -22.07 0.64 -37.49
C ASP A 864 -22.05 2.18 -37.43
N ARG A 865 -23.05 2.82 -38.03
CA ARG A 865 -23.26 4.28 -37.92
C ARG A 865 -24.74 4.61 -37.90
N LEU A 866 -25.17 5.35 -36.87
CA LEU A 866 -26.43 6.09 -36.91
C LEU A 866 -26.58 6.80 -38.27
N PRO A 867 -27.76 6.74 -38.91
CA PRO A 867 -28.01 7.52 -40.11
C PRO A 867 -27.86 9.01 -39.78
N ARG A 868 -27.13 9.74 -40.63
CA ARG A 868 -27.12 11.20 -40.57
C ARG A 868 -28.46 11.71 -41.10
N THR A 869 -29.42 11.84 -40.20
CA THR A 869 -30.72 12.47 -40.47
C THR A 869 -30.54 13.97 -40.72
N THR A 870 -31.37 14.57 -41.56
CA THR A 870 -31.39 16.04 -41.65
C THR A 870 -32.00 16.62 -40.36
N SER A 871 -31.83 17.92 -40.12
CA SER A 871 -32.47 18.58 -38.97
C SER A 871 -33.99 18.47 -39.00
N ALA A 872 -34.60 18.37 -40.18
CA ALA A 872 -36.04 18.18 -40.36
C ALA A 872 -36.45 16.75 -39.99
N ASP A 873 -35.76 15.73 -40.50
CA ASP A 873 -36.05 14.33 -40.17
C ASP A 873 -35.84 14.06 -38.68
N THR A 874 -34.76 14.61 -38.11
CA THR A 874 -34.46 14.51 -36.67
C THR A 874 -35.58 15.10 -35.82
N LEU A 875 -36.09 16.28 -36.18
CA LEU A 875 -37.22 16.90 -35.49
C LEU A 875 -38.51 16.09 -35.66
N ALA A 876 -38.78 15.55 -36.85
CA ALA A 876 -39.93 14.69 -37.11
C ALA A 876 -39.89 13.39 -36.30
N THR A 877 -38.75 12.69 -36.26
CA THR A 877 -38.54 11.49 -35.42
C THR A 877 -38.74 11.81 -33.94
N MET A 878 -38.21 12.94 -33.45
CA MET A 878 -38.39 13.34 -32.04
C MET A 878 -39.84 13.68 -31.70
N GLN A 879 -40.57 14.31 -32.62
CA GLN A 879 -41.99 14.61 -32.43
C GLN A 879 -42.87 13.37 -32.52
N ALA A 880 -42.59 12.45 -33.44
CA ALA A 880 -43.27 11.16 -33.52
C ALA A 880 -43.08 10.35 -32.24
N ALA A 881 -41.83 10.16 -31.81
CA ALA A 881 -41.50 9.44 -30.58
C ALA A 881 -42.07 10.10 -29.31
N ALA A 882 -42.14 11.44 -29.24
CA ALA A 882 -42.81 12.13 -28.12
C ALA A 882 -44.34 11.97 -28.10
N LEU A 883 -44.95 11.61 -29.25
CA LEU A 883 -46.38 11.31 -29.35
C LEU A 883 -46.69 9.83 -29.11
N THR A 884 -45.79 8.92 -29.48
CA THR A 884 -45.96 7.46 -29.29
C THR A 884 -45.42 6.96 -27.96
N GLY A 885 -44.48 7.68 -27.33
CA GLY A 885 -43.74 7.24 -26.15
C GLY A 885 -42.53 6.34 -26.47
N SER A 886 -42.19 6.17 -27.75
CA SER A 886 -41.17 5.22 -28.20
C SER A 886 -39.74 5.72 -27.94
N ASN A 887 -38.81 4.81 -27.67
CA ASN A 887 -37.40 5.14 -27.43
C ASN A 887 -36.68 5.50 -28.74
N VAL A 888 -35.81 6.51 -28.68
CA VAL A 888 -35.03 6.99 -29.83
C VAL A 888 -33.54 6.95 -29.51
N TRP A 889 -32.77 6.32 -30.40
CA TRP A 889 -31.32 6.35 -30.40
C TRP A 889 -30.84 7.63 -31.09
N ILE A 890 -29.96 8.39 -30.44
CA ILE A 890 -29.38 9.63 -30.98
C ILE A 890 -27.87 9.62 -30.99
N GLY A 891 -27.28 10.26 -32.01
CA GLY A 891 -25.93 10.78 -31.96
C GLY A 891 -25.96 12.22 -31.45
N TYR A 892 -25.21 12.56 -30.41
CA TYR A 892 -25.21 13.89 -29.78
C TYR A 892 -23.79 14.42 -29.58
N VAL A 893 -23.53 15.64 -30.04
CA VAL A 893 -22.26 16.35 -29.82
C VAL A 893 -22.40 17.31 -28.63
N ASN A 894 -21.58 17.13 -27.60
CA ASN A 894 -21.63 17.99 -26.42
C ASN A 894 -20.99 19.38 -26.67
N ALA A 895 -21.05 20.27 -25.68
CA ALA A 895 -20.49 21.62 -25.79
C ALA A 895 -18.97 21.66 -26.04
N ASN A 896 -18.26 20.56 -25.74
CA ASN A 896 -16.81 20.43 -25.90
C ASN A 896 -16.44 19.74 -27.23
N GLY A 897 -17.40 19.54 -28.14
CA GLY A 897 -17.18 18.92 -29.45
C GLY A 897 -17.07 17.39 -29.45
N ALA A 898 -17.22 16.73 -28.30
CA ALA A 898 -17.18 15.27 -28.23
C ALA A 898 -18.52 14.67 -28.67
N ALA A 899 -18.46 13.78 -29.67
CA ALA A 899 -19.61 13.01 -30.13
C ALA A 899 -19.86 11.83 -29.18
N THR A 900 -21.12 11.64 -28.81
CA THR A 900 -21.64 10.55 -27.96
C THR A 900 -22.86 9.94 -28.62
N GLN A 901 -23.19 8.70 -28.28
CA GLN A 901 -24.47 8.08 -28.65
C GLN A 901 -25.29 7.88 -27.38
N ARG A 902 -26.61 8.02 -27.45
CA ARG A 902 -27.53 7.95 -26.31
C ARG A 902 -28.86 7.32 -26.71
N VAL A 903 -29.51 6.60 -25.80
CA VAL A 903 -30.90 6.19 -25.96
C VAL A 903 -31.76 7.09 -25.07
N ILE A 904 -32.73 7.76 -25.68
CA ILE A 904 -33.58 8.73 -24.99
C ILE A 904 -35.06 8.39 -25.22
N ALA A 905 -35.92 8.64 -24.24
CA ALA A 905 -37.38 8.66 -24.41
C ALA A 905 -37.85 10.12 -24.51
N PRO A 906 -38.17 10.66 -25.71
CA PRO A 906 -38.60 12.04 -25.85
C PRO A 906 -39.92 12.30 -25.13
N VAL A 907 -39.96 13.32 -24.27
CA VAL A 907 -41.14 13.71 -23.50
C VAL A 907 -41.78 14.98 -24.08
N ARG A 908 -40.97 15.91 -24.60
CA ARG A 908 -41.44 17.19 -25.14
C ARG A 908 -40.44 17.78 -26.14
N VAL A 909 -40.94 18.31 -27.25
CA VAL A 909 -40.11 18.90 -28.33
C VAL A 909 -40.59 20.31 -28.66
N GLU A 910 -39.88 21.33 -28.16
CA GLU A 910 -40.26 22.75 -28.30
C GLU A 910 -39.03 23.65 -28.45
N GLY A 911 -39.18 24.77 -29.17
CA GLY A 911 -38.17 25.84 -29.22
C GLY A 911 -36.80 25.45 -29.78
N GLY A 912 -36.68 24.34 -30.51
CA GLY A 912 -35.39 23.80 -30.97
C GLY A 912 -34.69 22.87 -29.96
N PHE A 913 -35.39 22.44 -28.90
CA PHE A 913 -34.92 21.52 -27.88
C PHE A 913 -35.83 20.29 -27.76
N VAL A 914 -35.24 19.18 -27.32
CA VAL A 914 -35.90 17.92 -26.94
C VAL A 914 -35.65 17.71 -25.44
N THR A 915 -36.70 17.70 -24.62
CA THR A 915 -36.61 17.20 -23.25
C THR A 915 -36.97 15.73 -23.27
N ALA A 916 -36.08 14.88 -22.75
CA ALA A 916 -36.19 13.43 -22.81
C ALA A 916 -35.59 12.77 -21.58
N TYR A 917 -36.10 11.60 -21.21
CA TYR A 917 -35.41 10.72 -20.25
C TYR A 917 -34.21 10.09 -20.94
N ASP A 918 -32.99 10.28 -20.43
CA ASP A 918 -31.78 9.69 -20.99
C ASP A 918 -31.46 8.38 -20.26
N HIS A 919 -31.79 7.25 -20.86
CA HIS A 919 -31.52 5.91 -20.31
C HIS A 919 -30.00 5.65 -20.15
N THR A 920 -29.14 6.43 -20.80
CA THR A 920 -27.68 6.39 -20.62
C THR A 920 -27.21 7.10 -19.35
N ALA A 921 -28.05 7.92 -18.73
CA ALA A 921 -27.71 8.75 -17.57
C ALA A 921 -28.72 8.63 -16.41
N ASP A 922 -29.83 7.90 -16.62
CA ASP A 922 -30.93 7.66 -15.68
C ASP A 922 -31.64 8.94 -15.18
N GLU A 923 -31.57 10.03 -15.96
CA GLU A 923 -32.17 11.33 -15.62
C GLU A 923 -32.81 12.04 -16.82
N VAL A 924 -33.76 12.95 -16.55
CA VAL A 924 -34.40 13.79 -17.56
C VAL A 924 -33.45 14.92 -17.99
N ARG A 925 -33.11 14.98 -19.28
CA ARG A 925 -32.20 15.98 -19.86
C ARG A 925 -32.84 16.70 -21.04
N THR A 926 -32.39 17.95 -21.25
CA THR A 926 -32.79 18.77 -22.40
C THR A 926 -31.66 18.88 -23.41
N TYR A 927 -31.94 18.47 -24.65
CA TYR A 927 -30.99 18.40 -25.76
C TYR A 927 -31.32 19.45 -26.84
N PRO A 928 -30.37 20.31 -27.24
CA PRO A 928 -30.55 21.14 -28.43
C PRO A 928 -30.54 20.30 -29.71
N LEU A 929 -31.61 20.37 -30.51
CA LEU A 929 -31.79 19.59 -31.75
C LEU A 929 -30.62 19.78 -32.74
N HIS A 930 -30.06 20.99 -32.83
CA HIS A 930 -28.94 21.29 -33.73
C HIS A 930 -27.62 20.58 -33.36
N ARG A 931 -27.55 19.91 -32.20
CA ARG A 931 -26.40 19.08 -31.78
C ARG A 931 -26.66 17.58 -31.90
N ILE A 932 -27.87 17.19 -32.29
CA ILE A 932 -28.20 15.81 -32.63
C ILE A 932 -27.76 15.58 -34.08
N THR A 933 -26.85 14.63 -34.28
CA THR A 933 -26.18 14.34 -35.57
C THR A 933 -26.81 13.16 -36.34
N GLY A 934 -27.79 12.51 -35.72
CA GLY A 934 -28.53 11.36 -36.22
C GLY A 934 -29.58 10.95 -35.20
N ALA A 935 -30.75 10.49 -35.65
CA ALA A 935 -31.80 9.91 -34.81
C ALA A 935 -32.43 8.68 -35.48
N ALA A 936 -32.79 7.66 -34.70
CA ALA A 936 -33.51 6.48 -35.16
C ALA A 936 -34.38 5.88 -34.04
N GLU A 937 -35.62 5.52 -34.34
CA GLU A 937 -36.52 4.83 -33.40
C GLU A 937 -36.03 3.40 -33.12
N LEU A 938 -36.13 2.98 -31.86
CA LEU A 938 -35.94 1.60 -31.43
C LEU A 938 -37.29 0.87 -31.48
N ALA A 939 -37.30 -0.39 -31.94
CA ALA A 939 -38.51 -1.21 -31.94
C ALA A 939 -38.85 -1.65 -30.50
N GLU A 940 -40.14 -1.66 -30.14
CA GLU A 940 -40.60 -1.71 -28.74
C GLU A 940 -40.49 -3.07 -28.04
N ASP A 941 -40.13 -4.15 -28.75
CA ASP A 941 -39.95 -5.49 -28.16
C ASP A 941 -38.52 -5.72 -27.61
N ALA A 942 -38.09 -4.88 -26.66
CA ALA A 942 -36.87 -5.07 -25.88
C ALA A 942 -36.90 -4.29 -24.55
N THR A 943 -37.61 -4.82 -23.55
CA THR A 943 -37.54 -4.43 -22.14
C THR A 943 -37.30 -5.64 -21.24
#